data_AF-A0A812KHJ1-F1
#
_entry.id   AF-A0A812KHJ1-F1
#
_cell.length_a   1.000
_cell.length_b   1.000
_cell.length_c   1.000
_cell.angle_alpha   90.00
_cell.angle_beta   90.00
_cell.angle_gamma   90.00
#
_symmetry.space_group_name_H-M   'P 1'
#
loop_
_entity.id
_entity.type
_entity.pdbx_description
1 polymer ?
#
loop_
_entity_poly.entity_id
_entity_poly.type
_entity_poly.pdbx_seq_one_letter_code
_entity_poly.pdbx_strand_id
1 'polypeptide(L)'
;METVALLLANPGQTKEADLDNIFGLDGPQEELDLNGVVSDFSLWKDYLVNKGIGVSARSVCDSRLKRLDALDRIRSFFSFFAGCFLLVYMGHGKEDCGNWEMADGDISFWDVVSAWLQYGHVEHFQTRCIIVSDCCYSGKWPLLALSLQIPSLDVQSAVNVDALARDCQPTFSQVFLRMQDTKGEATFPEPLKRRWRPMSTTTGARAHEPLAFVGGAEACARLYLERFWNRSGILTSGWLADTTFSMQQREGSSTWHRATATVCGREVGSVVVKEDPGVALQMTHVYVEPDLRRHGIASRLLRGMFSRLTQVAQSSHIDIVFLQSNAEVLESVYAHGFSDLRVPSLNNNSDEVRFGRRVAEEEVQFSWSDRDTDPELFASASELFVTTFLQQYQDSSEASLGIKEKKAAWLKQTIQEERNLQSSHPDQYEWLIGRVGSNVVALTILELLAYDPTSSRTCHVRQIALAKQFQGRGLGKVIAKKIESKFADIARFTCVTRKINLQSQAFLAKLGFKEREDSTSGYDTTHYVALSMEVPTHCSPATGYHRSPSPKPSFKPRTNAEFSSLIDNVSCVLHLDDFEFCVDDELLQHEALRLLQRCFLDHYVSFSEEDLGTSKPKQVWLSEVAEKELRLQQECPGRYRWLTACKAGTVLGLLILDIGVQPQCFVTDVVARQFVVSSEYQRQGLGMEMCIRVLELFADIRRIKACTRSKNLTSQRFLKKIGFREMAMKSQEYDSPHYVMFSRDLTAASVREGR
;
A
#
# COMPACT_ATOMS: atom_id res chain seq x y z
N MET A 1 4.94 -19.19 -0.07
CA MET A 1 4.38 -18.89 1.27
C MET A 1 3.12 -19.73 1.43
N GLU A 2 2.91 -20.29 2.62
CA GLU A 2 1.80 -21.23 2.87
C GLU A 2 0.47 -20.48 3.01
N THR A 3 -0.62 -21.13 2.57
CA THR A 3 -1.99 -20.71 2.84
C THR A 3 -2.45 -21.39 4.12
N VAL A 4 -3.02 -20.61 5.03
CA VAL A 4 -3.61 -21.12 6.28
C VAL A 4 -5.08 -20.75 6.35
N ALA A 5 -5.89 -21.57 6.98
CA ALA A 5 -7.33 -21.39 7.08
C ALA A 5 -7.82 -21.38 8.53
N LEU A 6 -8.83 -20.55 8.82
CA LEU A 6 -9.61 -20.59 10.05
C LEU A 6 -11.08 -20.86 9.68
N LEU A 7 -11.65 -21.91 10.24
CA LEU A 7 -13.07 -22.23 10.09
C LEU A 7 -13.79 -21.87 11.38
N LEU A 8 -14.82 -21.03 11.29
CA LEU A 8 -15.74 -20.74 12.39
C LEU A 8 -17.13 -21.21 11.98
N ALA A 9 -17.77 -22.03 12.81
CA ALA A 9 -19.12 -22.49 12.58
C ALA A 9 -19.98 -22.28 13.82
N ASN A 10 -21.16 -21.66 13.63
CA ASN A 10 -22.22 -21.59 14.62
C ASN A 10 -23.45 -22.31 14.07
N PRO A 11 -23.70 -23.57 14.48
CA PRO A 11 -24.85 -24.34 14.03
C PRO A 11 -26.20 -23.84 14.58
N GLY A 12 -26.20 -22.75 15.37
CA GLY A 12 -27.41 -22.13 15.90
C GLY A 12 -27.75 -22.60 17.32
N GLN A 13 -28.58 -21.82 18.00
CA GLN A 13 -29.18 -22.21 19.28
C GLN A 13 -30.67 -22.44 19.08
N THR A 14 -31.22 -23.46 19.73
CA THR A 14 -32.67 -23.52 19.99
C THR A 14 -33.06 -22.24 20.70
N LYS A 15 -33.88 -21.39 20.05
CA LYS A 15 -34.57 -20.32 20.78
C LYS A 15 -35.41 -21.01 21.85
N GLU A 16 -35.14 -20.74 23.13
CA GLU A 16 -35.91 -21.32 24.25
C GLU A 16 -37.42 -21.12 24.07
N ALA A 17 -37.84 -20.04 23.41
CA ALA A 17 -39.24 -19.74 23.08
C ALA A 17 -39.91 -20.75 22.11
N ASP A 18 -39.14 -21.47 21.30
CA ASP A 18 -39.65 -22.52 20.41
C ASP A 18 -39.69 -23.90 21.09
N LEU A 19 -38.91 -24.12 22.15
CA LEU A 19 -38.88 -25.38 22.90
C LEU A 19 -40.10 -25.54 23.82
N ASP A 20 -40.58 -24.44 24.42
CA ASP A 20 -41.77 -24.46 25.28
C ASP A 20 -43.06 -24.85 24.53
N ASN A 21 -43.07 -24.73 23.20
CA ASN A 21 -44.24 -25.07 22.38
C ASN A 21 -44.21 -26.49 21.80
N ILE A 22 -43.08 -27.22 21.84
CA ILE A 22 -42.92 -28.44 21.03
C ILE A 22 -42.77 -29.72 21.87
N PHE A 23 -42.13 -29.75 23.04
CA PHE A 23 -42.00 -31.03 23.80
C PHE A 23 -41.91 -30.87 25.33
N GLY A 24 -42.94 -31.36 26.04
CA GLY A 24 -42.91 -31.62 27.48
C GLY A 24 -42.39 -33.02 27.85
N LEU A 25 -41.22 -33.41 27.36
CA LEU A 25 -40.59 -34.71 27.69
C LEU A 25 -39.07 -34.57 27.82
N ASP A 26 -38.52 -35.09 28.92
CA ASP A 26 -37.10 -35.17 29.31
C ASP A 26 -36.24 -36.06 28.35
N GLY A 27 -36.23 -35.74 27.06
CA GLY A 27 -35.31 -36.32 26.08
C GLY A 27 -33.99 -35.55 26.02
N PRO A 28 -32.87 -36.21 25.66
CA PRO A 28 -31.63 -35.49 25.36
C PRO A 28 -31.91 -34.46 24.26
N GLN A 29 -31.60 -33.19 24.53
CA GLN A 29 -31.70 -32.12 23.54
C GLN A 29 -30.85 -32.52 22.32
N GLU A 30 -31.50 -32.92 21.22
CA GLU A 30 -30.84 -32.99 19.93
C GLU A 30 -30.40 -31.56 19.59
N GLU A 31 -29.09 -31.33 19.56
CA GLU A 31 -28.52 -30.06 19.12
C GLU A 31 -29.07 -29.76 17.72
N LEU A 32 -29.80 -28.65 17.59
CA LEU A 32 -30.30 -28.16 16.32
C LEU A 32 -29.08 -27.79 15.47
N ASP A 33 -28.70 -28.66 14.56
CA ASP A 33 -27.76 -28.36 13.48
C ASP A 33 -28.55 -27.62 12.39
N LEU A 34 -28.33 -26.32 12.27
CA LEU A 34 -28.79 -25.55 11.10
C LEU A 34 -28.39 -26.33 9.85
N ASN A 35 -29.39 -26.93 9.18
CA ASN A 35 -29.27 -28.01 8.20
C ASN A 35 -27.86 -28.21 7.62
N GLY A 36 -27.02 -28.99 8.32
CA GLY A 36 -25.73 -29.45 7.82
C GLY A 36 -24.52 -28.55 8.10
N VAL A 37 -24.60 -27.52 8.96
CA VAL A 37 -23.43 -26.70 9.34
C VAL A 37 -22.32 -27.56 9.95
N VAL A 38 -22.64 -28.51 10.83
CA VAL A 38 -21.65 -29.44 11.43
C VAL A 38 -21.01 -30.33 10.35
N SER A 39 -21.82 -30.83 9.42
CA SER A 39 -21.35 -31.63 8.29
C SER A 39 -20.43 -30.80 7.38
N ASP A 40 -20.82 -29.56 7.06
CA ASP A 40 -20.07 -28.66 6.19
C ASP A 40 -18.74 -28.23 6.80
N PHE A 41 -18.71 -27.99 8.11
CA PHE A 41 -17.47 -27.71 8.83
C PHE A 41 -16.46 -28.86 8.66
N SER A 42 -16.94 -30.10 8.77
CA SER A 42 -16.11 -31.30 8.58
C SER A 42 -15.64 -31.43 7.13
N LEU A 43 -16.54 -31.21 6.16
CA LEU A 43 -16.22 -31.24 4.73
C LEU A 43 -15.17 -30.19 4.33
N TRP A 44 -15.29 -28.95 4.83
CA TRP A 44 -14.30 -27.90 4.61
C TRP A 44 -12.94 -28.27 5.17
N LYS A 45 -12.93 -28.77 6.41
CA LYS A 45 -11.69 -29.17 7.08
C LYS A 45 -10.96 -30.24 6.28
N ASP A 46 -11.67 -31.30 5.89
CA ASP A 46 -11.10 -32.39 5.10
C ASP A 46 -10.64 -31.93 3.72
N TYR A 47 -11.45 -31.12 3.04
CA TYR A 47 -11.09 -30.54 1.75
C TYR A 47 -9.79 -29.72 1.82
N LEU A 48 -9.68 -28.80 2.79
CA LEU A 48 -8.51 -27.93 2.92
C LEU A 48 -7.24 -28.73 3.23
N VAL A 49 -7.34 -29.71 4.14
CA VAL A 49 -6.23 -30.64 4.44
C VAL A 49 -5.81 -31.40 3.20
N ASN A 50 -6.77 -31.93 2.41
CA ASN A 50 -6.49 -32.66 1.18
C ASN A 50 -5.84 -31.79 0.08
N LYS A 51 -6.06 -30.46 0.10
CA LYS A 51 -5.38 -29.50 -0.79
C LYS A 51 -4.04 -29.02 -0.25
N GLY A 52 -3.60 -29.49 0.91
CA GLY A 52 -2.37 -29.05 1.57
C GLY A 52 -2.45 -27.65 2.17
N ILE A 53 -3.66 -27.16 2.47
CA ILE A 53 -3.88 -25.89 3.17
C ILE A 53 -3.88 -26.17 4.67
N GLY A 54 -3.07 -25.44 5.43
CA GLY A 54 -2.98 -25.62 6.88
C GLY A 54 -4.25 -25.14 7.57
N VAL A 55 -5.01 -26.02 8.22
CA VAL A 55 -6.19 -25.62 9.00
C VAL A 55 -5.76 -25.30 10.44
N SER A 56 -6.05 -24.08 10.87
CA SER A 56 -5.75 -23.60 12.22
C SER A 56 -6.41 -24.48 13.28
N ALA A 57 -5.65 -24.84 14.32
CA ALA A 57 -6.16 -25.55 15.49
C ALA A 57 -7.21 -24.73 16.27
N ARG A 58 -7.35 -23.43 15.96
CA ARG A 58 -8.39 -22.55 16.52
C ARG A 58 -9.71 -22.62 15.79
N SER A 59 -9.81 -23.40 14.71
CA SER A 59 -11.08 -23.65 14.04
C SER A 59 -12.08 -24.31 14.99
N VAL A 60 -13.34 -23.90 14.96
CA VAL A 60 -14.36 -24.35 15.92
C VAL A 60 -15.74 -24.42 15.28
N CYS A 61 -16.52 -25.42 15.67
CA CYS A 61 -17.95 -25.55 15.40
C CYS A 61 -18.66 -25.71 16.75
N ASP A 62 -19.35 -24.67 17.21
CA ASP A 62 -19.96 -24.63 18.54
C ASP A 62 -21.19 -23.71 18.54
N SER A 63 -22.37 -24.25 18.89
CA SER A 63 -23.63 -23.49 19.01
C SER A 63 -23.57 -22.40 20.08
N ARG A 64 -22.61 -22.49 21.01
CA ARG A 64 -22.40 -21.53 22.09
C ARG A 64 -21.20 -20.63 21.83
N LEU A 65 -20.71 -20.58 20.59
CA LEU A 65 -19.61 -19.71 20.21
C LEU A 65 -19.99 -18.25 20.50
N LYS A 66 -19.31 -17.65 21.49
CA LYS A 66 -19.49 -16.24 21.85
C LYS A 66 -18.69 -15.35 20.91
N ARG A 67 -19.16 -14.11 20.77
CA ARG A 67 -18.55 -13.07 19.95
C ARG A 67 -17.10 -12.81 20.35
N LEU A 68 -16.83 -12.68 21.65
CA LEU A 68 -15.46 -12.41 22.13
C LEU A 68 -14.51 -13.56 21.78
N ASP A 69 -14.94 -14.80 22.00
CA ASP A 69 -14.16 -16.01 21.74
C ASP A 69 -13.83 -16.15 20.24
N ALA A 70 -14.81 -15.89 19.38
CA ALA A 70 -14.62 -15.90 17.94
C ALA A 70 -13.66 -14.79 17.47
N LEU A 71 -13.77 -13.57 18.01
CA LEU A 71 -12.83 -12.48 17.70
C LEU A 71 -11.40 -12.78 18.15
N ASP A 72 -11.21 -13.40 19.31
CA ASP A 72 -9.88 -13.77 19.79
C ASP A 72 -9.25 -14.88 18.94
N ARG A 73 -10.07 -15.78 18.38
CA ARG A 73 -9.63 -16.76 17.38
C ARG A 73 -9.20 -16.08 16.08
N ILE A 74 -9.99 -15.11 15.58
CA ILE A 74 -9.67 -14.35 14.36
C ILE A 74 -8.37 -13.54 14.53
N ARG A 75 -8.24 -12.79 15.63
CA ARG A 75 -7.05 -11.98 15.92
C ARG A 75 -5.80 -12.85 16.01
N SER A 76 -5.87 -13.94 16.77
CA SER A 76 -4.74 -14.86 16.86
C SER A 76 -4.46 -15.58 15.56
N PHE A 77 -5.46 -15.80 14.70
CA PHE A 77 -5.23 -16.37 13.39
C PHE A 77 -4.43 -15.42 12.49
N PHE A 78 -4.74 -14.12 12.52
CA PHE A 78 -4.01 -13.13 11.75
C PHE A 78 -2.61 -12.80 12.29
N SER A 79 -2.30 -13.11 13.55
CA SER A 79 -0.95 -12.92 14.11
C SER A 79 0.07 -13.99 13.68
N PHE A 80 -0.30 -14.94 12.81
CA PHE A 80 0.61 -15.95 12.28
C PHE A 80 1.18 -15.52 10.92
N PHE A 81 2.46 -15.79 10.67
CA PHE A 81 3.04 -15.50 9.37
C PHE A 81 2.53 -16.47 8.28
N ALA A 82 1.75 -15.96 7.33
CA ALA A 82 1.25 -16.73 6.18
C ALA A 82 1.30 -15.90 4.89
N GLY A 83 1.31 -16.58 3.74
CA GLY A 83 1.20 -15.91 2.43
C GLY A 83 -0.24 -15.60 2.05
N CYS A 84 -1.17 -16.40 2.53
CA CYS A 84 -2.59 -16.18 2.36
C CYS A 84 -3.36 -16.71 3.58
N PHE A 85 -4.32 -15.91 4.05
CA PHE A 85 -5.27 -16.30 5.08
C PHE A 85 -6.63 -16.57 4.45
N LEU A 86 -7.20 -17.73 4.74
CA LEU A 86 -8.56 -18.09 4.37
C LEU A 86 -9.44 -18.14 5.62
N LEU A 87 -10.35 -17.19 5.78
CA LEU A 87 -11.30 -17.17 6.87
C LEU A 87 -12.67 -17.64 6.36
N VAL A 88 -13.17 -18.75 6.89
CA VAL A 88 -14.48 -19.29 6.50
C VAL A 88 -15.43 -19.23 7.69
N TYR A 89 -16.61 -18.70 7.47
CA TYR A 89 -17.70 -18.72 8.44
C TYR A 89 -18.89 -19.52 7.90
N MET A 90 -19.48 -20.37 8.74
CA MET A 90 -20.69 -21.16 8.47
C MET A 90 -21.71 -20.94 9.60
N GLY A 91 -22.95 -20.59 9.27
CA GLY A 91 -23.99 -20.40 10.29
C GLY A 91 -25.04 -19.37 9.90
N HIS A 92 -25.58 -18.64 10.89
CA HIS A 92 -26.48 -17.53 10.62
C HIS A 92 -25.74 -16.21 10.41
N GLY A 93 -26.25 -15.44 9.46
CA GLY A 93 -25.97 -14.02 9.34
C GLY A 93 -27.20 -13.22 9.74
N LYS A 94 -26.97 -12.04 10.30
CA LYS A 94 -28.01 -11.14 10.75
C LYS A 94 -28.67 -10.46 9.56
N GLU A 95 -29.99 -10.39 9.58
CA GLU A 95 -30.78 -9.63 8.61
C GLU A 95 -30.26 -8.17 8.56
N ASP A 96 -30.38 -7.54 7.40
CA ASP A 96 -29.91 -6.18 7.11
C ASP A 96 -28.41 -5.89 7.08
N CYS A 97 -27.55 -6.66 7.74
CA CYS A 97 -26.10 -6.37 7.72
C CYS A 97 -25.22 -7.55 7.27
N GLY A 98 -25.73 -8.78 7.33
CA GLY A 98 -24.94 -9.97 7.05
C GLY A 98 -23.87 -10.26 8.10
N ASN A 99 -23.97 -9.64 9.28
CA ASN A 99 -23.05 -9.88 10.39
C ASN A 99 -23.19 -11.31 10.89
N TRP A 100 -22.10 -11.94 11.30
CA TRP A 100 -22.12 -13.34 11.74
C TRP A 100 -22.73 -13.44 13.14
N GLU A 101 -23.84 -14.15 13.27
CA GLU A 101 -24.53 -14.32 14.54
C GLU A 101 -23.77 -15.28 15.47
N MET A 102 -23.55 -14.83 16.70
CA MET A 102 -22.90 -15.55 17.78
C MET A 102 -23.91 -15.71 18.93
N ALA A 103 -23.56 -16.51 19.94
CA ALA A 103 -24.44 -16.77 21.08
C ALA A 103 -24.83 -15.50 21.89
N ASP A 104 -23.95 -14.49 21.94
CA ASP A 104 -24.08 -13.30 22.79
C ASP A 104 -23.96 -11.98 22.00
N GLY A 105 -24.05 -12.02 20.68
CA GLY A 105 -23.96 -10.85 19.82
C GLY A 105 -23.63 -11.21 18.38
N ASP A 106 -23.17 -10.25 17.59
CA ASP A 106 -22.79 -10.47 16.19
C ASP A 106 -21.39 -9.95 15.89
N ILE A 107 -20.67 -10.63 14.99
CA ILE A 107 -19.39 -10.17 14.45
C ILE A 107 -19.68 -9.39 13.18
N SER A 108 -19.35 -8.10 13.20
CA SER A 108 -19.51 -7.24 12.06
C SER A 108 -18.38 -7.39 11.05
N PHE A 109 -18.62 -6.97 9.82
CA PHE A 109 -17.57 -6.84 8.81
C PHE A 109 -16.38 -6.02 9.33
N TRP A 110 -16.66 -4.92 10.04
CA TRP A 110 -15.65 -4.05 10.62
C TRP A 110 -14.81 -4.71 11.70
N ASP A 111 -15.37 -5.63 12.47
CA ASP A 111 -14.60 -6.37 13.47
C ASP A 111 -13.51 -7.23 12.81
N VAL A 112 -13.86 -7.92 11.72
CA VAL A 112 -12.94 -8.78 10.96
C VAL A 112 -11.92 -7.94 10.20
N VAL A 113 -12.34 -6.86 9.53
CA VAL A 113 -11.45 -5.96 8.80
C VAL A 113 -10.47 -5.27 9.74
N SER A 114 -10.91 -4.82 10.91
CA SER A 114 -10.03 -4.22 11.90
C SER A 114 -8.96 -5.20 12.36
N ALA A 115 -9.35 -6.47 12.58
CA ALA A 115 -8.38 -7.53 12.89
C ALA A 115 -7.43 -7.80 11.72
N TRP A 116 -7.92 -7.83 10.48
CA TRP A 116 -7.09 -8.01 9.29
C TRP A 116 -6.07 -6.88 9.13
N LEU A 117 -6.50 -5.62 9.23
CA LEU A 117 -5.63 -4.47 9.08
C LEU A 117 -4.61 -4.39 10.22
N GLN A 118 -5.02 -4.70 11.45
CA GLN A 118 -4.16 -4.59 12.62
C GLN A 118 -3.11 -5.70 12.69
N TYR A 119 -3.52 -6.97 12.51
CA TYR A 119 -2.66 -8.13 12.76
C TYR A 119 -2.17 -8.80 11.47
N GLY A 120 -2.95 -8.76 10.40
CA GLY A 120 -2.59 -9.44 9.16
C GLY A 120 -1.79 -8.56 8.20
N HIS A 121 -2.40 -7.47 7.71
CA HIS A 121 -1.84 -6.64 6.65
C HIS A 121 -0.61 -5.83 7.10
N VAL A 122 -0.65 -5.23 8.30
CA VAL A 122 0.44 -4.40 8.81
C VAL A 122 1.65 -5.25 9.20
N GLU A 123 1.45 -6.39 9.85
CA GLU A 123 2.55 -7.25 10.30
C GLU A 123 3.16 -8.09 9.17
N HIS A 124 2.36 -8.40 8.13
CA HIS A 124 2.75 -9.32 7.08
C HIS A 124 2.58 -8.67 5.69
N PHE A 125 3.58 -7.86 5.31
CA PHE A 125 3.65 -7.22 3.99
C PHE A 125 3.52 -8.27 2.88
N GLN A 126 2.65 -7.98 1.88
CA GLN A 126 2.32 -8.86 0.73
C GLN A 126 1.39 -10.05 1.04
N THR A 127 0.78 -10.12 2.22
CA THR A 127 -0.18 -11.18 2.54
C THR A 127 -1.59 -10.84 2.03
N ARG A 128 -2.33 -11.86 1.59
CA ARG A 128 -3.72 -11.76 1.11
C ARG A 128 -4.70 -12.42 2.09
N CYS A 129 -5.84 -11.81 2.34
CA CYS A 129 -6.94 -12.41 3.10
C CYS A 129 -8.14 -12.68 2.18
N ILE A 130 -8.70 -13.88 2.28
CA ILE A 130 -9.93 -14.28 1.61
C ILE A 130 -10.94 -14.65 2.69
N ILE A 131 -12.07 -13.96 2.73
CA ILE A 131 -13.21 -14.27 3.59
C ILE A 131 -14.26 -15.02 2.77
N VAL A 132 -14.71 -16.17 3.26
CA VAL A 132 -15.83 -16.94 2.69
C VAL A 132 -16.93 -17.00 3.73
N SER A 133 -18.05 -16.35 3.46
CA SER A 133 -19.21 -16.33 4.34
C SER A 133 -20.29 -17.26 3.77
N ASP A 134 -20.44 -18.45 4.35
CA ASP A 134 -21.55 -19.36 4.10
C ASP A 134 -22.64 -19.19 5.17
N CYS A 135 -23.35 -18.08 5.07
CA CYS A 135 -24.46 -17.78 5.95
C CYS A 135 -25.55 -16.99 5.22
N CYS A 136 -26.76 -16.97 5.78
CA CYS A 136 -27.82 -16.09 5.29
C CYS A 136 -27.38 -14.61 5.34
N TYR A 137 -27.88 -13.80 4.42
CA TYR A 137 -27.64 -12.35 4.33
C TYR A 137 -26.17 -11.89 4.13
N SER A 138 -25.21 -12.79 3.89
CA SER A 138 -23.79 -12.42 3.74
C SER A 138 -23.45 -11.57 2.51
N GLY A 139 -24.40 -11.37 1.58
CA GLY A 139 -24.20 -10.67 0.31
C GLY A 139 -23.78 -9.20 0.45
N LYS A 140 -23.99 -8.60 1.62
CA LYS A 140 -23.61 -7.20 1.88
C LYS A 140 -22.11 -7.01 2.11
N TRP A 141 -21.40 -8.00 2.65
CA TRP A 141 -19.97 -7.87 2.95
C TRP A 141 -19.10 -7.71 1.69
N PRO A 142 -19.30 -8.45 0.58
CA PRO A 142 -18.59 -8.19 -0.67
C PRO A 142 -18.75 -6.76 -1.22
N LEU A 143 -19.95 -6.18 -1.12
CA LEU A 143 -20.18 -4.80 -1.56
C LEU A 143 -19.41 -3.79 -0.70
N LEU A 144 -19.41 -3.99 0.62
CA LEU A 144 -18.64 -3.15 1.55
C LEU A 144 -17.13 -3.27 1.30
N ALA A 145 -16.62 -4.49 1.09
CA ALA A 145 -15.20 -4.69 0.79
C ALA A 145 -14.79 -3.98 -0.51
N LEU A 146 -15.63 -4.07 -1.56
CA LEU A 146 -15.38 -3.43 -2.84
C LEU A 146 -15.42 -1.90 -2.75
N SER A 147 -16.40 -1.34 -2.04
CA SER A 147 -16.54 0.12 -1.89
C SER A 147 -15.41 0.74 -1.08
N LEU A 148 -14.91 0.01 -0.08
CA LEU A 148 -13.82 0.46 0.79
C LEU A 148 -12.42 0.21 0.22
N GLN A 149 -12.31 -0.58 -0.86
CA GLN A 149 -11.03 -0.93 -1.51
C GLN A 149 -9.97 -1.43 -0.50
N ILE A 150 -10.37 -2.30 0.42
CA ILE A 150 -9.48 -2.77 1.49
C ILE A 150 -8.31 -3.55 0.87
N PRO A 151 -7.04 -3.15 1.13
CA PRO A 151 -5.88 -3.78 0.50
C PRO A 151 -5.80 -5.27 0.78
N SER A 152 -5.56 -6.04 -0.29
CA SER A 152 -5.32 -7.49 -0.25
C SER A 152 -6.43 -8.29 0.46
N LEU A 153 -7.66 -7.78 0.49
CA LEU A 153 -8.83 -8.45 1.06
C LEU A 153 -9.83 -8.79 -0.04
N ASP A 154 -10.22 -10.06 -0.11
CA ASP A 154 -11.32 -10.54 -0.94
C ASP A 154 -12.41 -11.14 -0.06
N VAL A 155 -13.66 -10.92 -0.45
CA VAL A 155 -14.81 -11.44 0.27
C VAL A 155 -15.74 -12.15 -0.70
N GLN A 156 -16.11 -13.38 -0.34
CA GLN A 156 -17.05 -14.22 -1.06
C GLN A 156 -18.23 -14.54 -0.14
N SER A 157 -19.42 -14.59 -0.72
CA SER A 157 -20.68 -14.77 0.00
C SER A 157 -21.50 -15.89 -0.66
N ALA A 158 -22.18 -16.68 0.16
CA ALA A 158 -23.10 -17.71 -0.28
C ALA A 158 -24.36 -17.17 -0.96
N VAL A 159 -24.76 -15.96 -0.61
CA VAL A 159 -25.98 -15.31 -1.10
C VAL A 159 -25.67 -13.96 -1.75
N ASN A 160 -26.42 -13.62 -2.79
CA ASN A 160 -26.44 -12.26 -3.34
C ASN A 160 -27.14 -11.32 -2.34
N VAL A 161 -26.92 -10.01 -2.49
CA VAL A 161 -27.44 -8.94 -1.62
C VAL A 161 -28.96 -9.02 -1.41
N ASP A 162 -29.70 -9.41 -2.45
CA ASP A 162 -31.16 -9.46 -2.45
C ASP A 162 -31.73 -10.88 -2.22
N ALA A 163 -30.86 -11.88 -2.00
CA ALA A 163 -31.25 -13.28 -1.91
C ALA A 163 -31.28 -13.75 -0.46
N LEU A 164 -32.43 -14.25 -0.01
CA LEU A 164 -32.53 -15.10 1.17
C LEU A 164 -32.08 -16.51 0.80
N ALA A 165 -31.18 -17.09 1.58
CA ALA A 165 -30.89 -18.52 1.46
C ALA A 165 -32.16 -19.31 1.79
N ARG A 166 -32.53 -20.29 0.95
CA ARG A 166 -33.63 -21.22 1.25
C ARG A 166 -33.02 -22.55 1.67
N ASP A 167 -33.37 -23.01 2.88
CA ASP A 167 -32.77 -24.18 3.57
C ASP A 167 -33.02 -25.56 2.92
N CYS A 168 -33.48 -25.62 1.67
CA CYS A 168 -33.87 -26.86 0.99
C CYS A 168 -32.95 -27.27 -0.17
N GLN A 169 -31.78 -26.63 -0.32
CA GLN A 169 -30.81 -26.89 -1.40
C GLN A 169 -29.42 -27.21 -0.82
N PRO A 170 -28.53 -27.88 -1.58
CA PRO A 170 -27.14 -28.08 -1.15
C PRO A 170 -26.54 -26.74 -0.73
N THR A 171 -25.88 -26.73 0.42
CA THR A 171 -25.27 -25.54 1.01
C THR A 171 -24.21 -24.97 0.06
N PHE A 172 -23.99 -23.65 0.13
CA PHE A 172 -22.99 -23.02 -0.73
C PHE A 172 -21.63 -23.66 -0.55
N SER A 173 -21.26 -24.06 0.67
CA SER A 173 -20.07 -24.87 0.96
C SER A 173 -19.99 -26.11 0.08
N GLN A 174 -21.04 -26.93 0.01
CA GLN A 174 -21.01 -28.15 -0.80
C GLN A 174 -20.89 -27.87 -2.29
N VAL A 175 -21.58 -26.85 -2.80
CA VAL A 175 -21.47 -26.45 -4.21
C VAL A 175 -20.08 -25.87 -4.48
N PHE A 176 -19.59 -25.01 -3.61
CA PHE A 176 -18.27 -24.39 -3.69
C PHE A 176 -17.16 -25.45 -3.71
N LEU A 177 -17.15 -26.36 -2.75
CA LEU A 177 -16.19 -27.45 -2.68
C LEU A 177 -16.22 -28.33 -3.93
N ARG A 178 -17.43 -28.69 -4.42
CA ARG A 178 -17.59 -29.44 -5.68
C ARG A 178 -17.06 -28.67 -6.89
N MET A 179 -17.34 -27.37 -6.98
CA MET A 179 -16.84 -26.50 -8.05
C MET A 179 -15.31 -26.40 -8.04
N GLN A 180 -14.69 -26.41 -6.87
CA GLN A 180 -13.23 -26.39 -6.74
C GLN A 180 -12.58 -27.78 -6.98
N ASP A 181 -13.34 -28.87 -6.86
CA ASP A 181 -12.89 -30.22 -7.18
C ASP A 181 -13.00 -30.58 -8.68
N THR A 182 -13.99 -30.02 -9.37
CA THR A 182 -14.05 -30.09 -10.84
C THR A 182 -12.96 -29.21 -11.44
N LYS A 183 -11.89 -29.82 -11.98
CA LYS A 183 -10.76 -29.15 -12.65
C LYS A 183 -11.13 -28.43 -13.97
N GLY A 184 -12.22 -27.69 -14.02
CA GLY A 184 -12.69 -26.95 -15.18
C GLY A 184 -14.22 -26.87 -15.22
N GLU A 185 -14.72 -25.63 -15.18
CA GLU A 185 -16.08 -25.20 -15.52
C GLU A 185 -17.23 -25.61 -14.60
N ALA A 186 -17.65 -24.64 -13.76
CA ALA A 186 -19.04 -24.50 -13.37
C ALA A 186 -19.49 -23.06 -13.67
N THR A 187 -20.29 -22.88 -14.71
CA THR A 187 -21.15 -21.71 -14.87
C THR A 187 -22.32 -21.84 -13.89
N PHE A 188 -22.66 -20.74 -13.20
CA PHE A 188 -23.86 -20.70 -12.37
C PHE A 188 -25.09 -21.05 -13.25
N PRO A 189 -25.96 -21.99 -12.85
CA PRO A 189 -27.27 -22.07 -13.46
C PRO A 189 -28.02 -20.78 -13.11
N GLU A 190 -28.55 -20.10 -14.12
CA GLU A 190 -29.44 -18.93 -13.94
C GLU A 190 -30.51 -19.22 -12.86
N PRO A 191 -30.98 -18.17 -12.14
CA PRO A 191 -32.08 -18.33 -11.20
C PRO A 191 -33.29 -18.90 -11.93
N LEU A 192 -33.85 -19.99 -11.38
CA LEU A 192 -35.04 -20.71 -11.85
C LEU A 192 -36.19 -19.76 -12.24
N LYS A 193 -36.24 -19.35 -13.51
CA LYS A 193 -37.49 -18.90 -14.12
C LYS A 193 -38.36 -20.14 -14.31
N ARG A 194 -39.52 -20.12 -13.65
CA ARG A 194 -40.58 -21.12 -13.74
C ARG A 194 -40.75 -21.64 -15.18
N ARG A 195 -40.54 -22.95 -15.36
CA ARG A 195 -40.89 -23.68 -16.59
C ARG A 195 -42.41 -23.65 -16.79
N TRP A 196 -42.84 -23.05 -17.88
CA TRP A 196 -43.89 -23.67 -18.72
C TRP A 196 -43.17 -24.51 -19.79
N ARG A 197 -43.59 -25.76 -19.95
CA ARG A 197 -43.13 -26.75 -20.96
C ARG A 197 -44.36 -27.09 -21.85
N PRO A 198 -44.23 -27.80 -22.98
CA PRO A 198 -43.56 -27.44 -24.25
C PRO A 198 -44.49 -27.77 -25.47
N MET A 199 -44.05 -27.57 -26.72
CA MET A 199 -44.34 -28.56 -27.77
C MET A 199 -43.28 -28.54 -28.90
N SER A 200 -43.04 -29.74 -29.43
CA SER A 200 -42.04 -30.24 -30.39
C SER A 200 -42.12 -29.61 -31.79
N THR A 201 -41.13 -29.73 -32.70
CA THR A 201 -40.84 -30.94 -33.53
C THR A 201 -39.46 -30.91 -34.24
N THR A 202 -38.77 -32.07 -34.25
CA THR A 202 -38.07 -32.80 -35.36
C THR A 202 -37.53 -32.02 -36.59
N THR A 203 -36.41 -32.33 -37.27
CA THR A 203 -35.69 -33.59 -37.61
C THR A 203 -34.36 -33.26 -38.31
N GLY A 204 -33.38 -34.17 -38.29
CA GLY A 204 -32.55 -34.43 -39.50
C GLY A 204 -31.10 -34.84 -39.27
N ALA A 205 -30.82 -36.13 -39.53
CA ALA A 205 -29.50 -36.77 -39.55
C ALA A 205 -28.95 -36.90 -40.99
N ARG A 206 -27.62 -36.98 -41.15
CA ARG A 206 -26.93 -37.77 -42.20
C ARG A 206 -25.44 -38.01 -41.86
N ALA A 207 -25.03 -39.27 -42.03
CA ALA A 207 -23.67 -39.83 -42.04
C ALA A 207 -23.07 -39.78 -43.48
N HIS A 208 -21.83 -40.15 -43.87
CA HIS A 208 -20.71 -40.97 -43.37
C HIS A 208 -19.39 -40.52 -44.10
N GLU A 209 -18.25 -40.58 -43.39
CA GLU A 209 -16.85 -41.03 -43.75
C GLU A 209 -16.13 -40.68 -45.08
N PRO A 210 -14.79 -40.89 -45.21
CA PRO A 210 -13.67 -40.92 -44.23
C PRO A 210 -12.44 -40.09 -44.72
N LEU A 211 -11.54 -39.64 -43.83
CA LEU A 211 -10.21 -39.17 -44.26
C LEU A 211 -9.11 -39.53 -43.26
N ALA A 212 -8.01 -39.98 -43.85
CA ALA A 212 -6.90 -40.69 -43.25
C ALA A 212 -6.09 -39.87 -42.25
N PHE A 213 -5.52 -40.59 -41.30
CA PHE A 213 -4.48 -40.12 -40.39
C PHE A 213 -3.26 -39.62 -41.18
N VAL A 214 -3.01 -38.31 -41.15
CA VAL A 214 -1.70 -37.71 -41.41
C VAL A 214 -1.50 -36.54 -40.44
N GLY A 215 -0.41 -36.56 -39.67
CA GLY A 215 0.17 -35.36 -39.05
C GLY A 215 -0.04 -35.21 -37.54
N GLY A 216 0.94 -35.69 -36.76
CA GLY A 216 1.00 -35.55 -35.29
C GLY A 216 1.14 -34.11 -34.75
N ALA A 217 1.18 -33.08 -35.59
CA ALA A 217 1.23 -31.68 -35.16
C ALA A 217 -0.17 -31.08 -34.92
N GLU A 218 -1.18 -31.50 -35.69
CA GLU A 218 -2.55 -30.96 -35.61
C GLU A 218 -3.30 -31.51 -34.38
N ALA A 219 -3.13 -32.81 -34.10
CA ALA A 219 -3.71 -33.45 -32.92
C ALA A 219 -3.07 -32.96 -31.61
N CYS A 220 -1.75 -32.71 -31.61
CA CYS A 220 -1.04 -32.13 -30.47
C CYS A 220 -1.41 -30.66 -30.23
N ALA A 221 -1.59 -29.87 -31.29
CA ALA A 221 -2.06 -28.48 -31.16
C ALA A 221 -3.49 -28.41 -30.59
N ARG A 222 -4.40 -29.28 -31.06
CA ARG A 222 -5.79 -29.30 -30.61
C ARG A 222 -5.96 -29.75 -29.14
N LEU A 223 -5.29 -30.85 -28.73
CA LEU A 223 -5.31 -31.35 -27.35
C LEU A 223 -4.60 -30.40 -26.35
N TYR A 224 -3.61 -29.63 -26.82
CA TYR A 224 -2.89 -28.67 -25.98
C TYR A 224 -3.64 -27.32 -25.87
N LEU A 225 -4.40 -26.93 -26.90
CA LEU A 225 -5.24 -25.72 -26.90
C LEU A 225 -6.49 -25.86 -26.01
N GLU A 226 -7.13 -27.04 -25.98
CA GLU A 226 -8.20 -27.35 -25.01
C GLU A 226 -7.70 -27.27 -23.55
N ARG A 227 -6.43 -27.62 -23.29
CA ARG A 227 -5.82 -27.53 -21.94
C ARG A 227 -5.35 -26.14 -21.54
N PHE A 228 -4.98 -25.29 -22.51
CA PHE A 228 -4.47 -23.94 -22.25
C PHE A 228 -5.59 -22.93 -21.95
N TRP A 229 -6.75 -23.05 -22.59
CA TRP A 229 -7.90 -22.16 -22.31
C TRP A 229 -8.51 -22.42 -20.92
N ASN A 230 -8.46 -23.65 -20.41
CA ASN A 230 -8.94 -23.99 -19.07
C ASN A 230 -8.08 -23.45 -17.90
N ARG A 231 -6.94 -22.78 -18.16
CA ARG A 231 -6.02 -22.26 -17.11
C ARG A 231 -5.81 -20.75 -17.10
N SER A 232 -6.27 -20.00 -18.09
CA SER A 232 -5.89 -18.59 -18.28
C SER A 232 -6.87 -17.56 -17.70
N GLY A 233 -8.03 -17.97 -17.15
CA GLY A 233 -8.93 -17.06 -16.41
C GLY A 233 -9.56 -15.94 -17.25
N ILE A 234 -9.56 -16.04 -18.57
CA ILE A 234 -10.12 -15.03 -19.49
C ILE A 234 -11.61 -15.32 -19.74
N LEU A 235 -12.44 -15.36 -18.70
CA LEU A 235 -13.91 -15.38 -18.82
C LEU A 235 -14.55 -14.70 -17.59
N THR A 236 -14.51 -13.38 -17.52
CA THR A 236 -15.31 -12.60 -16.55
C THR A 236 -16.10 -11.44 -17.17
N SER A 237 -16.18 -11.34 -18.50
CA SER A 237 -17.10 -10.42 -19.18
C SER A 237 -17.73 -11.12 -20.39
N GLY A 238 -19.04 -11.34 -20.36
CA GLY A 238 -19.80 -12.17 -21.31
C GLY A 238 -19.88 -11.63 -22.75
N TRP A 239 -18.76 -11.56 -23.46
CA TRP A 239 -18.68 -10.99 -24.82
C TRP A 239 -18.02 -11.90 -25.88
N LEU A 240 -17.55 -13.11 -25.52
CA LEU A 240 -16.77 -13.95 -26.44
C LEU A 240 -17.29 -15.39 -26.45
N ALA A 241 -18.35 -15.65 -27.22
CA ALA A 241 -18.88 -16.99 -27.43
C ALA A 241 -18.64 -17.56 -28.85
N ASP A 242 -18.23 -16.75 -29.83
CA ASP A 242 -18.01 -17.23 -31.21
C ASP A 242 -16.70 -16.70 -31.79
N THR A 243 -15.62 -17.50 -31.72
CA THR A 243 -14.38 -17.23 -32.46
C THR A 243 -14.19 -18.31 -33.52
N THR A 244 -14.27 -17.95 -34.80
CA THR A 244 -14.04 -18.85 -35.92
C THR A 244 -12.66 -18.63 -36.54
N PHE A 245 -11.89 -19.69 -36.72
CA PHE A 245 -10.62 -19.66 -37.46
C PHE A 245 -10.87 -20.16 -38.88
N SER A 246 -10.54 -19.35 -39.89
CA SER A 246 -10.58 -19.75 -41.30
C SER A 246 -9.19 -19.67 -41.93
N MET A 247 -8.84 -20.68 -42.72
CA MET A 247 -7.56 -20.79 -43.42
C MET A 247 -7.84 -20.66 -44.92
N GLN A 248 -7.22 -19.69 -45.60
CA GLN A 248 -7.31 -19.54 -47.05
C GLN A 248 -5.91 -19.68 -47.65
N GLN A 249 -5.78 -20.55 -48.66
CA GLN A 249 -4.52 -20.83 -49.36
C GLN A 249 -4.72 -20.64 -50.88
N ARG A 250 -3.96 -19.71 -51.49
CA ARG A 250 -3.56 -19.57 -52.92
C ARG A 250 -2.96 -18.16 -53.14
N GLU A 251 -2.00 -17.86 -54.01
CA GLU A 251 -1.41 -18.47 -55.22
C GLU A 251 0.09 -18.05 -55.32
N GLY A 252 0.98 -18.94 -55.79
CA GLY A 252 2.44 -18.66 -55.96
C GLY A 252 3.36 -19.47 -55.04
N SER A 253 4.65 -19.13 -54.97
CA SER A 253 5.65 -19.81 -54.12
C SER A 253 5.53 -19.45 -52.63
N SER A 254 4.74 -18.45 -52.27
CA SER A 254 4.59 -17.96 -50.89
C SER A 254 3.25 -18.39 -50.30
N THR A 255 3.25 -18.85 -49.06
CA THR A 255 2.03 -19.22 -48.33
C THR A 255 1.59 -18.04 -47.47
N TRP A 256 0.31 -17.69 -47.48
CA TRP A 256 -0.23 -16.62 -46.64
C TRP A 256 -1.16 -17.21 -45.59
N HIS A 257 -0.99 -16.78 -44.35
CA HIS A 257 -1.75 -17.22 -43.18
C HIS A 257 -2.51 -16.02 -42.62
N ARG A 258 -3.84 -16.12 -42.52
CA ARG A 258 -4.68 -15.09 -41.89
C ARG A 258 -5.36 -15.66 -40.67
N ALA A 259 -5.17 -15.02 -39.52
CA ALA A 259 -5.93 -15.30 -38.30
C ALA A 259 -6.89 -14.15 -38.05
N THR A 260 -8.19 -14.45 -37.93
CA THR A 260 -9.23 -13.44 -37.71
C THR A 260 -9.94 -13.72 -36.38
N ALA A 261 -10.15 -12.67 -35.58
CA ALA A 261 -11.02 -12.67 -34.42
C ALA A 261 -12.35 -12.03 -34.81
N THR A 262 -13.45 -12.73 -34.53
CA THR A 262 -14.82 -12.26 -34.77
C THR A 262 -15.59 -12.16 -33.45
N VAL A 263 -16.55 -11.23 -33.38
CA VAL A 263 -17.53 -11.10 -32.29
C VAL A 263 -18.90 -10.95 -32.95
N CYS A 264 -19.84 -11.84 -32.63
CA CYS A 264 -21.17 -11.89 -33.27
C CYS A 264 -21.11 -11.94 -34.82
N GLY A 265 -20.13 -12.66 -35.37
CA GLY A 265 -19.92 -12.77 -36.82
C GLY A 265 -19.25 -11.56 -37.49
N ARG A 266 -18.87 -10.51 -36.75
CA ARG A 266 -18.14 -9.34 -37.27
C ARG A 266 -16.65 -9.43 -36.92
N GLU A 267 -15.78 -9.20 -37.89
CA GLU A 267 -14.31 -9.18 -37.68
C GLU A 267 -13.90 -7.98 -36.81
N VAL A 268 -13.34 -8.27 -35.63
CA VAL A 268 -12.87 -7.27 -34.67
C VAL A 268 -11.34 -7.11 -34.70
N GLY A 269 -10.64 -8.07 -35.30
CA GLY A 269 -9.22 -7.96 -35.60
C GLY A 269 -8.71 -9.10 -36.48
N SER A 270 -7.63 -8.86 -37.22
CA SER A 270 -6.93 -9.92 -37.95
C SER A 270 -5.45 -9.66 -38.07
N VAL A 271 -4.69 -10.75 -38.20
CA VAL A 271 -3.26 -10.74 -38.50
C VAL A 271 -3.02 -11.58 -39.74
N VAL A 272 -2.29 -11.01 -40.69
CA VAL A 272 -1.85 -11.68 -41.91
C VAL A 272 -0.34 -11.87 -41.85
N VAL A 273 0.10 -13.10 -42.11
CA VAL A 273 1.51 -13.50 -42.11
C VAL A 273 1.83 -14.14 -43.45
N LYS A 274 2.92 -13.73 -44.07
CA LYS A 274 3.46 -14.33 -45.29
C LYS A 274 4.62 -15.25 -44.91
N GLU A 275 4.58 -16.47 -45.43
CA GLU A 275 5.63 -17.47 -45.37
C GLU A 275 6.28 -17.54 -46.76
N ASP A 276 7.53 -17.08 -46.84
CA ASP A 276 8.34 -17.16 -48.05
C ASP A 276 9.30 -18.37 -47.97
N PRO A 277 9.44 -19.19 -49.02
CA PRO A 277 10.38 -20.32 -48.99
C PRO A 277 11.81 -19.83 -48.77
N GLY A 278 12.40 -20.20 -47.64
CA GLY A 278 13.78 -19.86 -47.29
C GLY A 278 13.98 -18.52 -46.58
N VAL A 279 12.91 -17.80 -46.19
CA VAL A 279 13.00 -16.56 -45.40
C VAL A 279 11.90 -16.52 -44.32
N ALA A 280 12.23 -15.87 -43.20
CA ALA A 280 11.39 -15.44 -42.07
C ALA A 280 9.86 -15.27 -42.35
N LEU A 281 9.03 -15.55 -41.34
CA LEU A 281 7.61 -15.17 -41.33
C LEU A 281 7.51 -13.64 -41.33
N GLN A 282 6.88 -13.09 -42.37
CA GLN A 282 6.72 -11.65 -42.53
C GLN A 282 5.29 -11.25 -42.12
N MET A 283 5.16 -10.47 -41.06
CA MET A 283 3.85 -9.98 -40.63
C MET A 283 3.51 -8.71 -41.41
N THR A 284 2.46 -8.77 -42.23
CA THR A 284 2.17 -7.73 -43.23
C THR A 284 1.00 -6.83 -42.85
N HIS A 285 0.04 -7.31 -42.05
CA HIS A 285 -1.12 -6.51 -41.64
C HIS A 285 -1.60 -6.89 -40.24
N VAL A 286 -1.90 -5.87 -39.42
CA VAL A 286 -2.61 -5.99 -38.14
C VAL A 286 -3.83 -5.08 -38.19
N TYR A 287 -5.02 -5.65 -38.17
CA TYR A 287 -6.26 -4.89 -38.05
C TYR A 287 -6.81 -5.06 -36.63
N VAL A 288 -7.22 -3.94 -36.01
CA VAL A 288 -7.98 -3.92 -34.76
C VAL A 288 -9.04 -2.83 -34.88
N GLU A 289 -10.30 -3.21 -34.64
CA GLU A 289 -11.45 -2.32 -34.74
C GLU A 289 -11.25 -1.07 -33.85
N PRO A 290 -11.52 0.16 -34.33
CA PRO A 290 -11.18 1.41 -33.64
C PRO A 290 -11.76 1.53 -32.22
N ASP A 291 -12.97 1.02 -31.99
CA ASP A 291 -13.65 1.13 -30.70
C ASP A 291 -13.00 0.25 -29.61
N LEU A 292 -12.32 -0.84 -30.01
CA LEU A 292 -11.57 -1.70 -29.09
C LEU A 292 -10.21 -1.11 -28.70
N ARG A 293 -9.72 -0.11 -29.43
CA ARG A 293 -8.47 0.61 -29.08
C ARG A 293 -8.64 1.47 -27.83
N ARG A 294 -9.84 1.97 -27.56
CA ARG A 294 -10.12 2.86 -26.42
C ARG A 294 -10.22 2.17 -25.06
N HIS A 295 -10.38 0.84 -25.03
CA HIS A 295 -10.69 0.11 -23.79
C HIS A 295 -9.56 -0.82 -23.30
N GLY A 296 -8.33 -0.71 -23.81
CA GLY A 296 -7.21 -1.57 -23.41
C GLY A 296 -7.35 -3.05 -23.83
N ILE A 297 -8.46 -3.42 -24.45
CA ILE A 297 -8.77 -4.76 -24.98
C ILE A 297 -7.86 -5.07 -26.18
N ALA A 298 -7.63 -4.09 -27.06
CA ALA A 298 -6.70 -4.19 -28.19
C ALA A 298 -5.29 -4.66 -27.75
N SER A 299 -4.75 -4.12 -26.65
CA SER A 299 -3.42 -4.49 -26.15
C SER A 299 -3.36 -5.94 -25.67
N ARG A 300 -4.43 -6.44 -25.02
CA ARG A 300 -4.50 -7.84 -24.55
C ARG A 300 -4.67 -8.83 -25.71
N LEU A 301 -5.52 -8.48 -26.69
CA LEU A 301 -5.72 -9.26 -27.90
C LEU A 301 -4.42 -9.37 -28.71
N LEU A 302 -3.75 -8.24 -28.93
CA LEU A 302 -2.45 -8.22 -29.61
C LEU A 302 -1.38 -8.98 -28.83
N ARG A 303 -1.33 -8.87 -27.51
CA ARG A 303 -0.39 -9.63 -26.67
C ARG A 303 -0.55 -11.14 -26.84
N GLY A 304 -1.79 -11.64 -26.84
CA GLY A 304 -2.07 -13.06 -27.07
C GLY A 304 -1.64 -13.52 -28.46
N MET A 305 -1.90 -12.69 -29.49
CA MET A 305 -1.50 -12.98 -30.87
C MET A 305 0.02 -12.98 -31.06
N PHE A 306 0.73 -11.98 -30.52
CA PHE A 306 2.19 -11.88 -30.62
C PHE A 306 2.92 -12.98 -29.84
N SER A 307 2.49 -13.28 -28.61
CA SER A 307 3.09 -14.37 -27.82
C SER A 307 3.05 -15.71 -28.56
N ARG A 308 1.96 -15.96 -29.30
CA ARG A 308 1.77 -17.19 -30.06
C ARG A 308 2.60 -17.22 -31.35
N LEU A 309 2.67 -16.10 -32.06
CA LEU A 309 3.54 -15.95 -33.24
C LEU A 309 5.01 -16.19 -32.90
N THR A 310 5.49 -15.60 -31.79
CA THR A 310 6.85 -15.82 -31.30
C THR A 310 7.11 -17.28 -30.91
N GLN A 311 6.13 -17.96 -30.30
CA GLN A 311 6.27 -19.37 -29.92
C GLN A 311 6.31 -20.30 -31.14
N VAL A 312 5.48 -20.06 -32.16
CA VAL A 312 5.49 -20.81 -33.44
C VAL A 312 6.81 -20.60 -34.17
N ALA A 313 7.29 -19.36 -34.23
CA ALA A 313 8.59 -19.02 -34.80
C ALA A 313 9.75 -19.75 -34.09
N GLN A 314 9.74 -19.78 -32.75
CA GLN A 314 10.75 -20.48 -31.95
C GLN A 314 10.70 -22.01 -32.14
N SER A 315 9.51 -22.63 -32.18
CA SER A 315 9.38 -24.07 -32.37
C SER A 315 9.76 -24.54 -33.77
N SER A 316 9.69 -23.64 -34.75
CA SER A 316 9.93 -23.96 -36.16
C SER A 316 11.26 -23.41 -36.69
N HIS A 317 12.09 -22.79 -35.85
CA HIS A 317 13.32 -22.09 -36.25
C HIS A 317 13.10 -21.04 -37.35
N ILE A 318 11.96 -20.35 -37.33
CA ILE A 318 11.61 -19.33 -38.32
C ILE A 318 11.84 -17.95 -37.70
N ASP A 319 12.59 -17.08 -38.37
CA ASP A 319 12.75 -15.69 -37.94
C ASP A 319 11.44 -14.91 -38.16
N ILE A 320 11.14 -13.89 -37.34
CA ILE A 320 10.00 -12.98 -37.54
C ILE A 320 10.53 -11.60 -37.91
N VAL A 321 10.10 -11.07 -39.05
CA VAL A 321 10.47 -9.72 -39.51
C VAL A 321 9.26 -8.79 -39.44
N PHE A 322 9.39 -7.68 -38.70
CA PHE A 322 8.36 -6.65 -38.57
C PHE A 322 8.62 -5.49 -39.54
N LEU A 323 7.61 -5.08 -40.31
CA LEU A 323 7.70 -3.93 -41.21
C LEU A 323 7.32 -2.60 -40.53
N GLN A 324 7.89 -1.52 -41.06
CA GLN A 324 7.94 -0.14 -40.55
C GLN A 324 6.57 0.52 -40.29
N SER A 325 5.46 -0.01 -40.82
CA SER A 325 4.11 0.57 -40.70
C SER A 325 3.39 0.30 -39.36
N ASN A 326 4.03 -0.37 -38.39
CA ASN A 326 3.43 -0.74 -37.09
C ASN A 326 4.21 -0.22 -35.86
N ALA A 327 4.97 0.87 -35.99
CA ALA A 327 5.82 1.41 -34.92
C ALA A 327 5.06 1.73 -33.61
N GLU A 328 3.86 2.31 -33.70
CA GLU A 328 3.03 2.65 -32.53
C GLU A 328 2.54 1.41 -31.75
N VAL A 329 2.31 0.30 -32.46
CA VAL A 329 1.90 -0.98 -31.86
C VAL A 329 3.08 -1.64 -31.13
N LEU A 330 4.28 -1.54 -31.70
CA LEU A 330 5.51 -2.08 -31.12
C LEU A 330 5.94 -1.32 -29.84
N GLU A 331 5.82 0.00 -29.80
CA GLU A 331 6.10 0.78 -28.58
C GLU A 331 5.18 0.40 -27.42
N SER A 332 3.89 0.15 -27.70
CA SER A 332 2.91 -0.30 -26.71
C SER A 332 3.23 -1.70 -26.15
N VAL A 333 3.73 -2.61 -27.00
CA VAL A 333 4.11 -3.98 -26.61
C VAL A 333 5.40 -3.99 -25.77
N TYR A 334 6.40 -3.17 -26.10
CA TYR A 334 7.65 -3.07 -25.34
C TYR A 334 7.50 -2.37 -23.98
N ALA A 335 6.61 -1.39 -23.88
CA ALA A 335 6.33 -0.70 -22.61
C ALA A 335 5.75 -1.63 -21.52
N HIS A 336 5.26 -2.82 -21.87
CA HIS A 336 4.53 -3.72 -20.98
C HIS A 336 5.14 -5.13 -20.77
N GLY A 337 6.47 -5.29 -20.95
CA GLY A 337 7.22 -6.35 -20.25
C GLY A 337 7.80 -7.52 -21.04
N PHE A 338 7.98 -7.44 -22.37
CA PHE A 338 8.75 -8.44 -23.12
C PHE A 338 10.23 -8.05 -23.21
N SER A 339 11.04 -8.40 -22.20
CA SER A 339 12.46 -8.01 -22.09
C SER A 339 13.49 -8.96 -22.72
N ASP A 340 13.06 -10.13 -23.20
CA ASP A 340 13.97 -11.28 -23.44
C ASP A 340 14.13 -11.68 -24.93
N LEU A 341 13.65 -10.86 -25.87
CA LEU A 341 13.84 -11.09 -27.31
C LEU A 341 15.27 -10.74 -27.74
N ARG A 342 16.04 -11.74 -28.18
CA ARG A 342 17.34 -11.55 -28.85
C ARG A 342 17.12 -11.32 -30.35
N VAL A 343 17.71 -10.27 -30.91
CA VAL A 343 17.79 -10.01 -32.35
C VAL A 343 19.11 -10.59 -32.90
N PRO A 344 19.11 -11.48 -33.90
CA PRO A 344 20.34 -11.93 -34.55
C PRO A 344 20.87 -10.87 -35.53
N SER A 345 22.19 -10.71 -35.59
CA SER A 345 22.89 -9.78 -36.48
C SER A 345 22.94 -10.30 -37.92
N LEU A 346 22.55 -9.46 -38.90
CA LEU A 346 22.92 -9.63 -40.31
C LEU A 346 23.46 -8.31 -40.90
N ASN A 347 24.21 -8.47 -41.98
CA ASN A 347 25.30 -7.61 -42.46
C ASN A 347 24.98 -6.12 -42.71
N ASN A 348 26.01 -5.31 -42.45
CA ASN A 348 26.14 -3.90 -42.77
C ASN A 348 25.87 -3.62 -44.26
N ASN A 349 24.74 -3.00 -44.60
CA ASN A 349 24.59 -2.00 -45.66
C ASN A 349 23.12 -1.59 -45.83
N SER A 350 22.59 -0.86 -44.86
CA SER A 350 21.48 0.08 -45.04
C SER A 350 21.35 0.91 -43.76
N ASP A 351 20.90 2.15 -43.88
CA ASP A 351 20.69 3.08 -42.76
C ASP A 351 19.72 2.49 -41.72
N GLU A 352 20.26 1.77 -40.73
CA GLU A 352 19.53 1.17 -39.61
C GLU A 352 19.58 2.05 -38.36
N VAL A 353 18.40 2.36 -37.81
CA VAL A 353 18.27 2.84 -36.44
C VAL A 353 18.55 1.68 -35.49
N ARG A 354 19.77 1.61 -34.95
CA ARG A 354 20.18 0.63 -33.94
C ARG A 354 19.41 0.84 -32.63
N PHE A 355 18.45 -0.05 -32.33
CA PHE A 355 17.90 -0.16 -30.98
C PHE A 355 18.98 -0.67 -30.01
N GLY A 356 19.26 0.12 -28.98
CA GLY A 356 20.46 0.02 -28.15
C GLY A 356 20.59 -1.31 -27.41
N ARG A 357 21.73 -1.97 -27.59
CA ARG A 357 22.24 -3.05 -26.72
C ARG A 357 22.17 -2.59 -25.25
N ARG A 358 21.65 -3.43 -24.33
CA ARG A 358 21.82 -3.19 -22.88
C ARG A 358 23.31 -3.00 -22.62
N VAL A 359 23.66 -1.97 -21.85
CA VAL A 359 25.03 -1.80 -21.35
C VAL A 359 25.31 -3.03 -20.50
N ALA A 360 26.27 -3.85 -20.91
CA ALA A 360 26.74 -4.93 -20.06
C ALA A 360 27.34 -4.28 -18.81
N GLU A 361 27.05 -4.81 -17.61
CA GLU A 361 27.66 -4.33 -16.36
C GLU A 361 29.21 -4.26 -16.45
N GLU A 362 29.80 -4.98 -17.41
CA GLU A 362 31.24 -5.01 -17.73
C GLU A 362 31.78 -3.79 -18.49
N GLU A 363 30.93 -3.00 -19.16
CA GLU A 363 31.39 -1.88 -20.01
C GLU A 363 31.70 -0.60 -19.20
N VAL A 364 31.03 -0.40 -18.06
CA VAL A 364 31.18 0.80 -17.23
C VAL A 364 31.95 0.48 -15.96
N GLN A 365 33.14 1.06 -15.81
CA GLN A 365 33.95 0.97 -14.61
C GLN A 365 33.52 2.02 -13.60
N PHE A 366 33.09 1.58 -12.42
CA PHE A 366 32.70 2.46 -11.33
C PHE A 366 33.82 2.60 -10.30
N SER A 367 34.11 3.82 -9.90
CA SER A 367 35.03 4.15 -8.80
C SER A 367 34.35 5.10 -7.84
N TRP A 368 34.54 4.86 -6.54
CA TRP A 368 34.22 5.84 -5.51
C TRP A 368 35.32 6.89 -5.48
N SER A 369 34.96 8.15 -5.26
CA SER A 369 35.94 9.21 -5.13
C SER A 369 36.69 9.06 -3.82
N ASP A 370 38.01 8.95 -3.89
CA ASP A 370 38.89 9.01 -2.73
C ASP A 370 39.22 10.50 -2.44
N ARG A 371 39.76 10.81 -1.26
CA ARG A 371 40.17 12.19 -0.91
C ARG A 371 41.14 12.80 -1.92
N ASP A 372 41.91 11.95 -2.60
CA ASP A 372 42.91 12.32 -3.61
C ASP A 372 42.43 12.04 -5.04
N THR A 373 41.12 12.09 -5.29
CA THR A 373 40.57 11.87 -6.63
C THR A 373 41.24 12.82 -7.62
N ASP A 374 41.76 12.22 -8.70
CA ASP A 374 42.42 12.91 -9.81
C ASP A 374 41.65 14.20 -10.21
N PRO A 375 42.29 15.39 -10.14
CA PRO A 375 41.69 16.65 -10.54
C PRO A 375 41.08 16.63 -11.95
N GLU A 376 41.65 15.85 -12.87
CA GLU A 376 41.12 15.68 -14.22
C GLU A 376 39.80 14.90 -14.21
N LEU A 377 39.72 13.84 -13.41
CA LEU A 377 38.50 13.04 -13.27
C LEU A 377 37.35 13.89 -12.69
N PHE A 378 37.65 14.74 -11.71
CA PHE A 378 36.67 15.66 -11.16
C PHE A 378 36.19 16.69 -12.21
N ALA A 379 37.12 17.23 -13.00
CA ALA A 379 36.78 18.17 -14.07
C ALA A 379 35.84 17.52 -15.10
N SER A 380 36.13 16.29 -15.53
CA SER A 380 35.25 15.54 -16.45
C SER A 380 33.90 15.19 -15.84
N ALA A 381 33.84 14.83 -14.54
CA ALA A 381 32.57 14.57 -13.86
C ALA A 381 31.71 15.84 -13.71
N SER A 382 32.35 16.99 -13.44
CA SER A 382 31.68 18.29 -13.39
C SER A 382 31.15 18.72 -14.75
N GLU A 383 31.92 18.49 -15.81
CA GLU A 383 31.48 18.75 -17.18
C GLU A 383 30.27 17.88 -17.56
N LEU A 384 30.29 16.58 -17.21
CA LEU A 384 29.15 15.69 -17.39
C LEU A 384 27.90 16.22 -16.66
N PHE A 385 28.04 16.64 -15.41
CA PHE A 385 26.94 17.19 -14.61
C PHE A 385 26.32 18.40 -15.31
N VAL A 386 27.13 19.41 -15.64
CA VAL A 386 26.65 20.65 -16.27
C VAL A 386 25.98 20.35 -17.61
N THR A 387 26.60 19.52 -18.45
CA THR A 387 26.07 19.19 -19.79
C THR A 387 24.74 18.44 -19.71
N THR A 388 24.64 17.46 -18.81
CA THR A 388 23.43 16.64 -18.63
C THR A 388 22.26 17.51 -18.16
N PHE A 389 22.47 18.34 -17.14
CA PHE A 389 21.40 19.17 -16.60
C PHE A 389 21.05 20.36 -17.49
N LEU A 390 22.00 20.93 -18.24
CA LEU A 390 21.69 21.95 -19.25
C LEU A 390 20.76 21.40 -20.33
N GLN A 391 21.02 20.18 -20.80
CA GLN A 391 20.13 19.51 -21.76
C GLN A 391 18.77 19.22 -21.14
N GLN A 392 18.72 18.71 -19.91
CA GLN A 392 17.46 18.40 -19.22
C GLN A 392 16.59 19.65 -19.02
N TYR A 393 17.21 20.81 -18.78
CA TYR A 393 16.53 22.07 -18.50
C TYR A 393 16.50 23.00 -19.71
N GLN A 394 16.79 22.53 -20.92
CA GLN A 394 16.85 23.38 -22.11
C GLN A 394 15.52 24.16 -22.32
N ASP A 395 14.38 23.49 -22.08
CA ASP A 395 13.03 24.01 -22.32
C ASP A 395 12.41 24.72 -21.10
N SER A 396 13.07 24.70 -19.95
CA SER A 396 12.58 25.33 -18.71
C SER A 396 13.11 26.76 -18.57
N SER A 397 12.31 27.74 -18.18
CA SER A 397 12.85 29.08 -17.88
C SER A 397 13.60 29.11 -16.54
N GLU A 398 14.53 30.04 -16.35
CA GLU A 398 15.20 30.28 -15.06
C GLU A 398 14.18 30.48 -13.93
N ALA A 399 13.10 31.21 -14.19
CA ALA A 399 12.01 31.41 -13.24
C ALA A 399 11.29 30.09 -12.87
N SER A 400 11.02 29.20 -13.83
CA SER A 400 10.40 27.89 -13.56
C SER A 400 11.31 26.96 -12.72
N LEU A 401 12.62 27.19 -12.81
CA LEU A 401 13.65 26.52 -12.01
C LEU A 401 13.84 27.20 -10.64
N GLY A 402 13.20 28.34 -10.37
CA GLY A 402 13.43 29.11 -9.16
C GLY A 402 14.86 29.65 -9.04
N ILE A 403 15.55 29.90 -10.16
CA ILE A 403 16.92 30.43 -10.18
C ILE A 403 16.96 31.85 -10.74
N LYS A 404 17.85 32.68 -10.21
CA LYS A 404 18.04 34.08 -10.65
C LYS A 404 19.12 34.23 -11.73
N GLU A 405 20.05 33.28 -11.76
CA GLU A 405 21.23 33.30 -12.63
C GLU A 405 20.99 32.46 -13.88
N LYS A 406 21.84 32.63 -14.89
CA LYS A 406 21.84 31.77 -16.08
C LYS A 406 22.10 30.32 -15.67
N LYS A 407 21.33 29.37 -16.23
CA LYS A 407 21.40 27.92 -15.90
C LYS A 407 22.83 27.37 -15.83
N ALA A 408 23.69 27.74 -16.79
CA ALA A 408 25.05 27.24 -16.87
C ALA A 408 25.94 27.72 -15.70
N ALA A 409 25.76 28.97 -15.26
CA ALA A 409 26.49 29.52 -14.12
C ALA A 409 26.01 28.86 -12.82
N TRP A 410 24.69 28.78 -12.64
CA TRP A 410 24.07 28.13 -11.49
C TRP A 410 24.49 26.65 -11.36
N LEU A 411 24.52 25.88 -12.45
CA LEU A 411 24.95 24.48 -12.43
C LEU A 411 26.45 24.33 -12.09
N LYS A 412 27.31 25.22 -12.60
CA LYS A 412 28.74 25.26 -12.25
C LYS A 412 28.95 25.59 -10.77
N GLN A 413 28.18 26.53 -10.24
CA GLN A 413 28.20 26.84 -8.81
C GLN A 413 27.72 25.65 -7.98
N THR A 414 26.60 25.03 -8.35
CA THR A 414 26.01 23.89 -7.64
C THR A 414 27.02 22.74 -7.50
N ILE A 415 27.68 22.34 -8.59
CA ILE A 415 28.67 21.25 -8.53
C ILE A 415 29.93 21.61 -7.74
N GLN A 416 30.32 22.89 -7.74
CA GLN A 416 31.41 23.38 -6.91
C GLN A 416 31.05 23.38 -5.42
N GLU A 417 29.80 23.71 -5.06
CA GLU A 417 29.29 23.62 -3.69
C GLU A 417 29.30 22.18 -3.19
N GLU A 418 28.86 21.21 -4.01
CA GLU A 418 28.93 19.79 -3.67
C GLU A 418 30.38 19.32 -3.46
N ARG A 419 31.35 19.83 -4.24
CA ARG A 419 32.78 19.56 -4.02
C ARG A 419 33.30 20.15 -2.71
N ASN A 420 32.85 21.36 -2.38
CA ASN A 420 33.24 22.01 -1.14
C ASN A 420 32.68 21.25 0.07
N LEU A 421 31.45 20.74 -0.03
CA LEU A 421 30.84 19.88 0.98
C LEU A 421 31.61 18.58 1.16
N GLN A 422 31.98 17.93 0.05
CA GLN A 422 32.84 16.74 0.09
C GLN A 422 34.19 16.99 0.74
N SER A 423 34.86 18.09 0.37
CA SER A 423 36.16 18.45 0.95
C SER A 423 36.05 18.75 2.45
N SER A 424 34.95 19.38 2.88
CA SER A 424 34.75 19.81 4.26
C SER A 424 34.23 18.69 5.18
N HIS A 425 33.48 17.73 4.62
CA HIS A 425 32.84 16.64 5.36
C HIS A 425 33.01 15.30 4.62
N PRO A 426 34.26 14.83 4.43
CA PRO A 426 34.56 13.66 3.59
C PRO A 426 33.91 12.37 4.07
N ASP A 427 33.58 12.27 5.36
CA ASP A 427 32.93 11.08 5.93
C ASP A 427 31.40 11.11 5.75
N GLN A 428 30.85 12.25 5.33
CA GLN A 428 29.42 12.44 5.07
C GLN A 428 29.11 12.47 3.58
N TYR A 429 30.04 12.84 2.70
CA TYR A 429 29.74 12.98 1.26
C TYR A 429 30.60 12.05 0.40
N GLU A 430 29.94 11.29 -0.45
CA GLU A 430 30.54 10.22 -1.27
C GLU A 430 30.15 10.41 -2.73
N TRP A 431 31.12 10.34 -3.65
CA TRP A 431 30.85 10.42 -5.07
C TRP A 431 31.12 9.07 -5.73
N LEU A 432 30.20 8.64 -6.59
CA LEU A 432 30.32 7.45 -7.43
C LEU A 432 30.45 7.91 -8.89
N ILE A 433 31.59 7.61 -9.51
CA ILE A 433 31.90 8.01 -10.88
C ILE A 433 31.97 6.76 -11.76
N GLY A 434 31.16 6.72 -12.82
CA GLY A 434 31.17 5.65 -13.82
C GLY A 434 31.89 6.09 -15.10
N ARG A 435 32.77 5.24 -15.63
CA ARG A 435 33.61 5.52 -16.80
C ARG A 435 33.52 4.43 -17.87
N VAL A 436 33.68 4.83 -19.13
CA VAL A 436 33.96 3.92 -20.26
C VAL A 436 35.28 4.38 -20.90
N GLY A 437 36.34 3.61 -20.66
CA GLY A 437 37.71 4.07 -20.93
C GLY A 437 38.05 5.31 -20.08
N SER A 438 38.52 6.38 -20.71
CA SER A 438 38.81 7.66 -20.06
C SER A 438 37.57 8.56 -19.89
N ASN A 439 36.43 8.22 -20.50
CA ASN A 439 35.27 9.09 -20.52
C ASN A 439 34.36 8.86 -19.30
N VAL A 440 34.03 9.93 -18.59
CA VAL A 440 33.02 9.89 -17.51
C VAL A 440 31.62 9.86 -18.11
N VAL A 441 30.86 8.81 -17.78
CA VAL A 441 29.50 8.57 -18.32
C VAL A 441 28.41 8.61 -17.26
N ALA A 442 28.80 8.54 -15.97
CA ALA A 442 27.89 8.66 -14.84
C ALA A 442 28.57 9.38 -13.67
N LEU A 443 27.80 10.20 -12.97
CA LEU A 443 28.14 10.78 -11.68
C LEU A 443 26.96 10.61 -10.72
N THR A 444 27.22 10.20 -9.50
CA THR A 444 26.24 10.20 -8.41
C THR A 444 26.87 10.76 -7.14
N ILE A 445 26.18 11.68 -6.48
CA ILE A 445 26.63 12.33 -5.24
C ILE A 445 25.70 11.94 -4.11
N LEU A 446 26.27 11.43 -3.03
CA LEU A 446 25.57 10.93 -1.86
C LEU A 446 25.94 11.75 -0.63
N GLU A 447 24.98 11.92 0.28
CA GLU A 447 25.15 12.44 1.62
C GLU A 447 24.67 11.40 2.63
N LEU A 448 25.58 10.93 3.48
CA LEU A 448 25.39 9.94 4.51
C LEU A 448 25.06 10.65 5.81
N LEU A 449 23.78 10.63 6.19
CA LEU A 449 23.33 11.17 7.45
C LEU A 449 23.38 10.06 8.50
N ALA A 450 24.35 10.18 9.41
CA ALA A 450 24.32 9.44 10.66
C ALA A 450 23.20 10.04 11.53
N TYR A 451 22.02 9.43 11.47
CA TYR A 451 21.13 9.46 12.62
C TYR A 451 21.89 8.73 13.75
N ASP A 452 21.75 9.18 15.00
CA ASP A 452 22.29 8.62 16.25
C ASP A 452 22.98 7.23 16.10
N PRO A 453 24.19 6.96 16.64
CA PRO A 453 24.86 5.65 16.53
C PRO A 453 24.01 4.40 16.88
N THR A 454 22.85 4.59 17.51
CA THR A 454 21.84 3.55 17.79
C THR A 454 20.77 3.35 16.69
N SER A 455 20.79 4.12 15.62
CA SER A 455 19.77 4.18 14.58
C SER A 455 20.35 3.93 13.20
N SER A 456 19.52 3.36 12.33
CA SER A 456 19.90 3.03 10.96
C SER A 456 20.23 4.28 10.14
N ARG A 457 21.32 4.23 9.37
CA ARG A 457 21.76 5.36 8.54
C ARG A 457 20.76 5.66 7.43
N THR A 458 20.61 6.94 7.13
CA THR A 458 19.86 7.42 5.97
C THR A 458 20.86 7.97 4.95
N CYS A 459 20.66 7.66 3.68
CA CYS A 459 21.46 8.22 2.59
C CYS A 459 20.61 9.10 1.69
N HIS A 460 21.06 10.33 1.52
CA HIS A 460 20.49 11.30 0.60
C HIS A 460 21.24 11.22 -0.73
N VAL A 461 20.57 10.82 -1.80
CA VAL A 461 21.10 10.89 -3.15
C VAL A 461 20.85 12.31 -3.66
N ARG A 462 21.90 13.14 -3.60
CA ARG A 462 21.81 14.57 -3.89
C ARG A 462 21.76 14.86 -5.39
N GLN A 463 22.61 14.17 -6.16
CA GLN A 463 22.71 14.39 -7.61
C GLN A 463 22.93 13.06 -8.34
N ILE A 464 22.29 12.89 -9.50
CA ILE A 464 22.57 11.82 -10.47
C ILE A 464 22.66 12.45 -11.86
N ALA A 465 23.79 12.29 -12.55
CA ALA A 465 23.98 12.70 -13.93
C ALA A 465 24.42 11.52 -14.78
N LEU A 466 23.74 11.29 -15.90
CA LEU A 466 24.03 10.22 -16.86
C LEU A 466 24.18 10.81 -18.26
N ALA A 467 25.28 10.46 -18.94
CA ALA A 467 25.50 10.85 -20.32
C ALA A 467 24.33 10.35 -21.20
N LYS A 468 23.83 11.22 -22.10
CA LYS A 468 22.60 10.99 -22.88
C LYS A 468 22.56 9.62 -23.57
N GLN A 469 23.67 9.22 -24.18
CA GLN A 469 23.80 7.95 -24.89
C GLN A 469 23.72 6.70 -24.00
N PHE A 470 23.82 6.86 -22.68
CA PHE A 470 23.66 5.78 -21.68
C PHE A 470 22.31 5.81 -20.96
N GLN A 471 21.50 6.85 -21.15
CA GLN A 471 20.15 6.91 -20.60
C GLN A 471 19.25 5.83 -21.24
N GLY A 472 18.34 5.25 -20.46
CA GLY A 472 17.47 4.16 -20.91
C GLY A 472 18.15 2.79 -21.05
N ARG A 473 19.48 2.68 -20.87
CA ARG A 473 20.23 1.42 -21.03
C ARG A 473 20.41 0.62 -19.73
N GLY A 474 19.70 0.98 -18.67
CA GLY A 474 19.78 0.31 -17.37
C GLY A 474 20.91 0.79 -16.44
N LEU A 475 21.73 1.76 -16.87
CA LEU A 475 22.87 2.25 -16.08
C LEU A 475 22.47 2.77 -14.69
N GLY A 476 21.32 3.46 -14.58
CA GLY A 476 20.79 3.88 -13.28
C GLY A 476 20.50 2.73 -12.31
N LYS A 477 20.07 1.55 -12.80
CA LYS A 477 19.89 0.37 -11.96
C LYS A 477 21.22 -0.18 -11.45
N VAL A 478 22.26 -0.12 -12.28
CA VAL A 478 23.62 -0.55 -11.90
C VAL A 478 24.17 0.36 -10.80
N ILE A 479 23.97 1.67 -10.92
CA ILE A 479 24.35 2.65 -9.87
C ILE A 479 23.62 2.33 -8.56
N ALA A 480 22.31 2.12 -8.59
CA ALA A 480 21.54 1.77 -7.39
C ALA A 480 22.11 0.53 -6.68
N LYS A 481 22.37 -0.56 -7.42
CA LYS A 481 23.02 -1.77 -6.86
C LYS A 481 24.40 -1.49 -6.27
N LYS A 482 25.21 -0.63 -6.91
CA LYS A 482 26.55 -0.28 -6.39
C LYS A 482 26.45 0.46 -5.07
N ILE A 483 25.50 1.39 -4.94
CA ILE A 483 25.23 2.12 -3.70
C ILE A 483 24.79 1.14 -2.61
N GLU A 484 23.79 0.30 -2.89
CA GLU A 484 23.30 -0.74 -1.96
C GLU A 484 24.43 -1.67 -1.49
N SER A 485 25.33 -2.07 -2.41
CA SER A 485 26.45 -2.96 -2.07
C SER A 485 27.52 -2.32 -1.17
N LYS A 486 27.78 -1.01 -1.32
CA LYS A 486 28.76 -0.30 -0.48
C LYS A 486 28.20 0.00 0.91
N PHE A 487 26.91 0.27 0.99
CA PHE A 487 26.26 0.78 2.20
C PHE A 487 25.10 -0.11 2.63
N ALA A 488 25.41 -1.37 2.95
CA ALA A 488 24.42 -2.36 3.39
C ALA A 488 23.74 -2.02 4.72
N ASP A 489 24.27 -1.04 5.48
CA ASP A 489 23.75 -0.53 6.74
C ASP A 489 22.74 0.62 6.60
N ILE A 490 22.49 1.09 5.38
CA ILE A 490 21.45 2.09 5.11
C ILE A 490 20.07 1.45 5.21
N ALA A 491 19.21 1.97 6.08
CA ALA A 491 17.81 1.57 6.10
C ALA A 491 16.95 2.39 5.14
N ARG A 492 17.39 3.58 4.72
CA ARG A 492 16.59 4.47 3.88
C ARG A 492 17.43 5.25 2.88
N PHE A 493 16.97 5.26 1.64
CA PHE A 493 17.42 6.18 0.61
C PHE A 493 16.40 7.29 0.40
N THR A 494 16.87 8.53 0.32
CA THR A 494 16.06 9.71 -0.04
C THR A 494 16.67 10.38 -1.26
N CYS A 495 15.89 10.63 -2.29
CA CYS A 495 16.29 11.35 -3.50
C CYS A 495 15.46 12.62 -3.62
N VAL A 496 16.10 13.76 -3.86
CA VAL A 496 15.39 15.02 -4.13
C VAL A 496 15.57 15.38 -5.59
N THR A 497 14.46 15.53 -6.32
CA THR A 497 14.49 15.91 -7.74
C THR A 497 13.57 17.08 -7.98
N ARG A 498 13.85 17.88 -9.02
CA ARG A 498 12.94 18.97 -9.41
C ARG A 498 11.64 18.41 -9.96
N LYS A 499 10.51 19.07 -9.64
CA LYS A 499 9.16 18.68 -10.12
C LYS A 499 9.06 18.67 -11.64
N ILE A 500 9.82 19.53 -12.32
CA ILE A 500 9.89 19.58 -13.78
C ILE A 500 10.66 18.40 -14.40
N ASN A 501 11.48 17.68 -13.62
CA ASN A 501 12.28 16.55 -14.11
C ASN A 501 11.48 15.25 -13.97
N LEU A 502 10.47 15.09 -14.83
CA LEU A 502 9.57 13.94 -14.85
C LEU A 502 10.30 12.62 -15.16
N GLN A 503 11.38 12.68 -15.94
CA GLN A 503 12.19 11.51 -16.28
C GLN A 503 12.87 10.92 -15.03
N SER A 504 13.43 11.77 -14.17
CA SER A 504 14.02 11.37 -12.89
C SER A 504 12.96 10.77 -11.95
N GLN A 505 11.80 11.41 -11.83
CA GLN A 505 10.69 10.91 -11.01
C GLN A 505 10.21 9.53 -11.46
N ALA A 506 9.98 9.35 -12.78
CA ALA A 506 9.58 8.06 -13.34
C ALA A 506 10.64 6.97 -13.16
N PHE A 507 11.94 7.33 -13.22
CA PHE A 507 13.04 6.40 -12.95
C PHE A 507 13.05 5.97 -11.48
N LEU A 508 12.95 6.91 -10.54
CA LEU A 508 12.94 6.63 -9.10
C LEU A 508 11.71 5.80 -8.70
N ALA A 509 10.53 6.12 -9.24
CA ALA A 509 9.32 5.32 -9.02
C ALA A 509 9.50 3.86 -9.49
N LYS A 510 10.17 3.63 -10.63
CA LYS A 510 10.50 2.27 -11.11
C LYS A 510 11.49 1.51 -10.23
N LEU A 511 12.26 2.22 -9.41
CA LEU A 511 13.13 1.62 -8.38
C LEU A 511 12.39 1.35 -7.07
N GLY A 512 11.12 1.75 -6.94
CA GLY A 512 10.33 1.57 -5.72
C GLY A 512 10.35 2.77 -4.77
N PHE A 513 10.95 3.89 -5.18
CA PHE A 513 10.86 5.13 -4.40
C PHE A 513 9.42 5.67 -4.43
N LYS A 514 8.96 6.17 -3.28
CA LYS A 514 7.65 6.79 -3.10
C LYS A 514 7.83 8.25 -2.73
N GLU A 515 6.99 9.12 -3.28
CA GLU A 515 6.92 10.52 -2.89
C GLU A 515 6.65 10.66 -1.39
N ARG A 516 7.31 11.63 -0.75
CA ARG A 516 7.07 12.02 0.63
C ARG A 516 6.66 13.47 0.70
N GLU A 517 5.75 13.75 1.64
CA GLU A 517 5.34 15.12 1.98
C GLU A 517 6.36 15.81 2.89
N ASP A 518 7.23 15.03 3.53
CA ASP A 518 8.29 15.51 4.40
C ASP A 518 9.27 16.38 3.58
N SER A 519 9.34 17.68 3.89
CA SER A 519 10.33 18.57 3.27
C SER A 519 11.73 18.15 3.70
N THR A 520 12.58 17.77 2.74
CA THR A 520 14.02 17.70 2.99
C THR A 520 14.53 19.11 3.28
N SER A 521 15.07 19.32 4.48
CA SER A 521 15.62 20.62 4.90
C SER A 521 16.56 21.19 3.84
N GLY A 522 16.32 22.43 3.42
CA GLY A 522 17.15 23.12 2.41
C GLY A 522 16.63 23.07 0.97
N TYR A 523 15.51 22.38 0.70
CA TYR A 523 14.87 22.38 -0.63
C TYR A 523 13.49 23.04 -0.61
N ASP A 524 13.23 23.88 -1.60
CA ASP A 524 11.93 24.52 -1.80
C ASP A 524 10.92 23.52 -2.38
N THR A 525 9.90 23.16 -1.59
CA THR A 525 8.87 22.17 -1.98
C THR A 525 8.00 22.65 -3.15
N THR A 526 8.05 23.93 -3.54
CA THR A 526 7.39 24.41 -4.75
C THR A 526 8.09 23.90 -6.02
N HIS A 527 9.41 23.75 -5.98
CA HIS A 527 10.24 23.36 -7.13
C HIS A 527 10.78 21.93 -7.05
N TYR A 528 10.81 21.34 -5.86
CA TYR A 528 11.37 20.02 -5.61
C TYR A 528 10.34 19.03 -5.08
N VAL A 529 10.58 17.75 -5.33
CA VAL A 529 9.87 16.62 -4.77
C VAL A 529 10.89 15.66 -4.15
N ALA A 530 10.63 15.25 -2.90
CA ALA A 530 11.42 14.25 -2.21
C ALA A 530 10.77 12.87 -2.43
N LEU A 531 11.57 11.90 -2.86
CA LEU A 531 11.14 10.50 -2.95
C LEU A 531 12.04 9.66 -2.05
N SER A 532 11.47 8.66 -1.38
CA SER A 532 12.20 7.78 -0.47
C SER A 532 11.92 6.31 -0.72
N MET A 533 12.89 5.47 -0.41
CA MET A 533 12.80 4.02 -0.43
C MET A 533 13.35 3.47 0.88
N GLU A 534 12.52 2.70 1.59
CA GLU A 534 12.97 1.91 2.74
C GLU A 534 13.67 0.64 2.22
N VAL A 535 14.88 0.40 2.69
CA VAL A 535 15.64 -0.82 2.43
C VAL A 535 15.19 -1.84 3.49
N PRO A 536 14.63 -2.99 3.11
CA PRO A 536 14.33 -4.05 4.05
C PRO A 536 15.63 -4.43 4.76
N THR A 537 15.71 -4.19 6.07
CA THR A 537 16.85 -4.63 6.87
C THR A 537 16.85 -6.15 6.84
N HIS A 538 17.73 -6.74 6.01
CA HIS A 538 18.00 -8.16 6.09
C HIS A 538 18.50 -8.42 7.52
N CYS A 539 17.70 -9.14 8.31
CA CYS A 539 18.06 -9.58 9.65
C CYS A 539 19.47 -10.14 9.59
N SER A 540 20.44 -9.43 10.19
CA SER A 540 21.83 -9.88 10.22
C SER A 540 21.85 -11.33 10.69
N PRO A 541 22.52 -12.26 9.99
CA PRO A 541 22.78 -13.57 10.54
C PRO A 541 23.55 -13.36 11.83
N ALA A 542 23.03 -13.90 12.94
CA ALA A 542 23.61 -13.77 14.25
C ALA A 542 25.09 -14.21 14.21
N THR A 543 26.00 -13.24 14.13
CA THR A 543 27.43 -13.51 14.21
C THR A 543 27.75 -13.78 15.68
N GLY A 544 28.10 -15.04 15.95
CA GLY A 544 28.50 -15.51 17.26
C GLY A 544 29.76 -14.79 17.75
N TYR A 545 29.57 -13.77 18.58
CA TYR A 545 30.59 -13.27 19.48
C TYR A 545 30.35 -13.87 20.86
N HIS A 546 31.22 -14.79 21.27
CA HIS A 546 31.37 -15.22 22.66
C HIS A 546 31.75 -14.00 23.52
N ARG A 547 30.77 -13.39 24.19
CA ARG A 547 31.01 -12.58 25.38
C ARG A 547 30.79 -13.44 26.62
N SER A 548 31.83 -13.55 27.43
CA SER A 548 31.77 -14.08 28.80
C SER A 548 30.64 -13.39 29.60
N PRO A 549 29.92 -14.11 30.47
CA PRO A 549 28.73 -13.60 31.13
C PRO A 549 29.12 -12.57 32.20
N SER A 550 28.97 -11.29 31.89
CA SER A 550 28.71 -10.27 32.91
C SER A 550 27.28 -10.49 33.44
N PRO A 551 27.04 -10.36 34.75
CA PRO A 551 25.73 -10.64 35.35
C PRO A 551 24.67 -9.71 34.76
N LYS A 552 23.69 -10.31 34.08
CA LYS A 552 22.49 -9.59 33.60
C LYS A 552 21.76 -9.03 34.84
N PRO A 553 21.46 -7.72 34.91
CA PRO A 553 20.45 -7.26 35.85
C PRO A 553 19.12 -7.90 35.41
N SER A 554 18.53 -8.69 36.31
CA SER A 554 17.23 -9.30 36.09
C SER A 554 16.17 -8.21 36.03
N PHE A 555 15.80 -7.78 34.84
CA PHE A 555 14.58 -7.01 34.64
C PHE A 555 13.41 -8.01 34.68
N LYS A 556 12.79 -8.15 35.86
CA LYS A 556 11.45 -8.73 35.96
C LYS A 556 10.47 -7.70 35.40
N PRO A 557 9.57 -8.05 34.46
CA PRO A 557 8.49 -7.16 34.07
C PRO A 557 7.65 -6.88 35.31
N ARG A 558 7.52 -5.61 35.66
CA ARG A 558 6.68 -5.16 36.78
C ARG A 558 5.24 -5.55 36.47
N THR A 559 4.60 -6.27 37.38
CA THR A 559 3.17 -6.63 37.29
C THR A 559 2.30 -5.39 37.50
N ASN A 560 1.06 -5.38 36.98
CA ASN A 560 0.07 -4.30 37.16
C ASN A 560 -0.08 -3.81 38.62
N ALA A 561 0.19 -4.66 39.62
CA ALA A 561 0.17 -4.29 41.04
C ALA A 561 1.24 -3.24 41.45
N GLU A 562 2.39 -3.17 40.77
CA GLU A 562 3.44 -2.17 41.06
C GLU A 562 3.21 -0.84 40.33
N PHE A 563 2.31 -0.81 39.35
CA PHE A 563 1.85 0.44 38.71
C PHE A 563 0.80 1.13 39.60
N SER A 564 -0.08 0.36 40.24
CA SER A 564 -1.01 0.87 41.26
C SER A 564 -0.27 1.48 42.47
N SER A 565 0.83 0.88 42.95
CA SER A 565 1.59 1.45 44.09
C SER A 565 2.32 2.77 43.76
N LEU A 566 2.49 3.11 42.47
CA LEU A 566 3.02 4.40 42.04
C LEU A 566 1.94 5.50 42.01
N ILE A 567 0.67 5.10 41.89
CA ILE A 567 -0.52 5.96 41.97
C ILE A 567 -0.89 6.20 43.45
N ASP A 568 -0.71 5.21 44.33
CA ASP A 568 -1.03 5.29 45.76
C ASP A 568 -0.19 6.31 46.56
N ASN A 569 0.92 6.82 46.01
CA ASN A 569 1.75 7.85 46.64
C ASN A 569 1.43 9.28 46.19
N VAL A 570 0.36 9.48 45.40
CA VAL A 570 -0.20 10.80 45.09
C VAL A 570 -1.53 10.93 45.83
N SER A 571 -1.48 11.43 47.06
CA SER A 571 -2.60 11.55 48.02
C SER A 571 -3.69 12.56 47.63
N CYS A 572 -3.83 12.90 46.35
CA CYS A 572 -4.97 13.63 45.78
C CYS A 572 -5.43 12.88 44.53
N VAL A 573 -6.17 11.78 44.73
CA VAL A 573 -6.93 11.16 43.64
C VAL A 573 -8.11 12.10 43.37
N LEU A 574 -8.00 12.92 42.33
CA LEU A 574 -9.17 13.59 41.79
C LEU A 574 -10.14 12.51 41.29
N HIS A 575 -11.39 12.55 41.75
CA HIS A 575 -12.46 11.82 41.09
C HIS A 575 -12.68 12.49 39.73
N LEU A 576 -12.21 11.85 38.66
CA LEU A 576 -12.28 12.39 37.30
C LEU A 576 -13.73 12.57 36.82
N ASP A 577 -14.68 11.88 37.46
CA ASP A 577 -16.12 12.02 37.24
C ASP A 577 -16.68 13.40 37.68
N ASP A 578 -15.92 14.18 38.44
CA ASP A 578 -16.30 15.54 38.85
C ASP A 578 -16.09 16.60 37.75
N PHE A 579 -15.47 16.22 36.62
CA PHE A 579 -15.14 17.16 35.54
C PHE A 579 -16.12 17.06 34.38
N GLU A 580 -16.63 18.20 33.96
CA GLU A 580 -17.40 18.36 32.73
C GLU A 580 -16.45 18.73 31.59
N PHE A 581 -16.49 17.97 30.49
CA PHE A 581 -15.70 18.25 29.29
C PHE A 581 -16.61 18.85 28.22
N CYS A 582 -16.41 20.12 27.90
CA CYS A 582 -17.21 20.83 26.91
C CYS A 582 -16.41 21.04 25.62
N VAL A 583 -17.09 20.93 24.49
CA VAL A 583 -16.49 21.14 23.16
C VAL A 583 -17.12 22.38 22.55
N ASP A 584 -16.29 23.38 22.23
CA ASP A 584 -16.69 24.64 21.58
C ASP A 584 -17.82 25.43 22.27
N ASP A 585 -17.93 25.33 23.60
CA ASP A 585 -18.94 26.06 24.36
C ASP A 585 -18.64 27.56 24.41
N GLU A 586 -19.43 28.36 23.69
CA GLU A 586 -19.31 29.82 23.61
C GLU A 586 -19.35 30.52 24.97
N LEU A 587 -20.13 30.00 25.94
CA LEU A 587 -20.24 30.60 27.27
C LEU A 587 -18.93 30.46 28.05
N LEU A 588 -18.13 29.44 27.75
CA LEU A 588 -16.88 29.14 28.42
C LEU A 588 -15.65 29.76 27.73
N GLN A 589 -15.78 30.23 26.49
CA GLN A 589 -14.64 30.74 25.69
C GLN A 589 -13.90 31.89 26.39
N HIS A 590 -14.61 32.87 26.95
CA HIS A 590 -13.96 33.99 27.64
C HIS A 590 -13.18 33.55 28.88
N GLU A 591 -13.70 32.60 29.64
CA GLU A 591 -13.01 32.09 30.84
C GLU A 591 -11.83 31.19 30.46
N ALA A 592 -11.97 30.40 29.38
CA ALA A 592 -10.89 29.60 28.83
C ALA A 592 -9.71 30.48 28.34
N LEU A 593 -9.98 31.63 27.72
CA LEU A 593 -8.95 32.58 27.31
C LEU A 593 -8.24 33.22 28.51
N ARG A 594 -8.97 33.56 29.57
CA ARG A 594 -8.37 34.05 30.82
C ARG A 594 -7.49 32.99 31.47
N LEU A 595 -7.93 31.73 31.48
CA LEU A 595 -7.13 30.61 31.96
C LEU A 595 -5.83 30.48 31.17
N LEU A 596 -5.90 30.57 29.84
CA LEU A 596 -4.73 30.52 28.95
C LEU A 596 -3.72 31.62 29.28
N GLN A 597 -4.19 32.86 29.38
CA GLN A 597 -3.33 34.00 29.72
C GLN A 597 -2.67 33.80 31.08
N ARG A 598 -3.44 33.49 32.12
CA ARG A 598 -2.93 33.28 33.48
C ARG A 598 -1.87 32.17 33.53
N CYS A 599 -2.18 30.99 33.00
CA CYS A 599 -1.28 29.84 33.06
C CYS A 599 0.04 30.10 32.30
N PHE A 600 -0.03 30.73 31.13
CA PHE A 600 1.18 31.05 30.39
C PHE A 600 1.97 32.21 31.00
N LEU A 601 1.33 33.22 31.60
CA LEU A 601 2.02 34.26 32.35
C LEU A 601 2.83 33.66 33.49
N ASP A 602 2.20 32.81 34.30
CA ASP A 602 2.84 32.12 35.43
C ASP A 602 4.02 31.26 34.95
N HIS A 603 3.82 30.52 33.85
CA HIS A 603 4.87 29.67 33.30
C HIS A 603 6.02 30.47 32.66
N TYR A 604 5.72 31.58 32.00
CA TYR A 604 6.69 32.40 31.29
C TYR A 604 7.34 33.48 32.16
N VAL A 605 7.11 33.49 33.48
CA VAL A 605 7.83 34.38 34.40
C VAL A 605 9.34 34.27 34.21
N SER A 606 9.87 33.06 34.03
CA SER A 606 11.32 32.81 33.89
C SER A 606 11.90 33.01 32.48
N PHE A 607 11.09 33.36 31.49
CA PHE A 607 11.51 33.55 30.10
C PHE A 607 11.63 35.04 29.81
N SER A 608 12.66 35.51 29.10
CA SER A 608 12.64 36.89 28.61
C SER A 608 11.63 37.04 27.46
N GLU A 609 11.22 38.27 27.13
CA GLU A 609 10.44 38.56 25.93
C GLU A 609 11.18 38.08 24.67
N GLU A 610 12.51 38.21 24.65
CA GLU A 610 13.39 37.68 23.60
C GLU A 610 13.35 36.14 23.52
N ASP A 611 13.36 35.42 24.65
CA ASP A 611 13.20 33.96 24.68
C ASP A 611 11.85 33.51 24.09
N LEU A 612 10.83 34.35 24.26
CA LEU A 612 9.50 34.15 23.69
C LEU A 612 9.41 34.64 22.24
N GLY A 613 10.46 35.26 21.69
CA GLY A 613 10.49 35.79 20.34
C GLY A 613 9.50 36.94 20.13
N THR A 614 9.22 37.72 21.18
CA THR A 614 8.32 38.88 21.13
C THR A 614 9.05 40.14 21.58
N SER A 615 8.73 41.28 20.98
CA SER A 615 9.17 42.60 21.45
C SER A 615 8.14 43.28 22.36
N LYS A 616 6.97 42.66 22.54
CA LYS A 616 5.88 43.18 23.36
C LYS A 616 5.95 42.62 24.78
N PRO A 617 5.46 43.37 25.79
CA PRO A 617 5.28 42.81 27.13
C PRO A 617 4.45 41.52 27.08
N LYS A 618 4.85 40.50 27.85
CA LYS A 618 4.23 39.16 27.83
C LYS A 618 2.71 39.20 27.96
N GLN A 619 2.18 40.08 28.80
CA GLN A 619 0.75 40.29 28.99
C GLN A 619 0.05 40.67 27.67
N VAL A 620 0.60 41.66 26.97
CA VAL A 620 0.03 42.16 25.71
C VAL A 620 0.13 41.08 24.64
N TRP A 621 1.27 40.42 24.53
CA TRP A 621 1.47 39.33 23.58
C TRP A 621 0.51 38.16 23.82
N LEU A 622 0.31 37.73 25.07
CA LEU A 622 -0.64 36.66 25.40
C LEU A 622 -2.09 37.06 25.19
N SER A 623 -2.45 38.34 25.36
CA SER A 623 -3.76 38.86 24.96
C SER A 623 -3.98 38.73 23.45
N GLU A 624 -2.99 39.10 22.64
CA GLU A 624 -3.06 38.96 21.18
C GLU A 624 -3.11 37.49 20.74
N VAL A 625 -2.39 36.59 21.42
CA VAL A 625 -2.46 35.14 21.16
C VAL A 625 -3.87 34.62 21.48
N ALA A 626 -4.43 34.98 22.63
CA ALA A 626 -5.80 34.61 23.02
C ALA A 626 -6.85 35.09 22.00
N GLU A 627 -6.77 36.36 21.59
CA GLU A 627 -7.66 36.92 20.57
C GLU A 627 -7.50 36.24 19.21
N LYS A 628 -6.27 35.88 18.83
CA LYS A 628 -5.99 35.15 17.59
C LYS A 628 -6.64 33.78 17.60
N GLU A 629 -6.48 33.00 18.67
CA GLU A 629 -7.07 31.66 18.75
C GLU A 629 -8.62 31.72 18.73
N LEU A 630 -9.21 32.73 19.40
CA LEU A 630 -10.67 32.96 19.34
C LEU A 630 -11.13 33.27 17.91
N ARG A 631 -10.41 34.17 17.23
CA ARG A 631 -10.72 34.53 15.85
C ARG A 631 -10.63 33.32 14.92
N LEU A 632 -9.60 32.49 15.06
CA LEU A 632 -9.44 31.27 14.27
C LEU A 632 -10.61 30.29 14.48
N GLN A 633 -11.05 30.13 15.73
CA GLN A 633 -12.22 29.30 16.05
C GLN A 633 -13.50 29.85 15.42
N GLN A 634 -13.72 31.17 15.47
CA GLN A 634 -14.89 31.81 14.88
C GLN A 634 -14.88 31.78 13.34
N GLU A 635 -13.71 31.95 12.71
CA GLU A 635 -13.55 31.93 11.25
C GLU A 635 -13.65 30.50 10.68
N CYS A 636 -13.22 29.49 11.44
CA CYS A 636 -13.11 28.10 10.98
C CYS A 636 -13.46 27.09 12.10
N PRO A 637 -14.71 27.07 12.60
CA PRO A 637 -15.10 26.26 13.77
C PRO A 637 -14.99 24.75 13.54
N GLY A 638 -15.06 24.28 12.28
CA GLY A 638 -14.82 22.87 11.95
C GLY A 638 -13.35 22.45 12.04
N ARG A 639 -12.42 23.40 11.90
CA ARG A 639 -10.97 23.18 11.92
C ARG A 639 -10.39 23.34 13.31
N TYR A 640 -10.73 24.43 13.98
CA TYR A 640 -10.15 24.78 15.26
C TYR A 640 -11.14 24.42 16.36
N ARG A 641 -10.89 23.30 17.04
CA ARG A 641 -11.77 22.76 18.07
C ARG A 641 -11.20 23.01 19.45
N TRP A 642 -12.04 23.42 20.39
CA TRP A 642 -11.65 23.71 21.75
C TRP A 642 -12.26 22.66 22.68
N LEU A 643 -11.41 22.00 23.46
CA LEU A 643 -11.83 21.15 24.56
C LEU A 643 -11.54 21.88 25.88
N THR A 644 -12.59 22.19 26.64
CA THR A 644 -12.49 22.77 27.97
C THR A 644 -12.84 21.73 29.03
N ALA A 645 -12.06 21.68 30.10
CA ALA A 645 -12.38 20.89 31.28
C ALA A 645 -12.85 21.83 32.39
N CYS A 646 -14.03 21.56 32.95
CA CYS A 646 -14.70 22.43 33.92
C CYS A 646 -15.06 21.67 35.19
N LYS A 647 -15.10 22.38 36.32
CA LYS A 647 -15.66 21.87 37.57
C LYS A 647 -16.53 22.96 38.18
N ALA A 648 -17.80 22.65 38.42
CA ALA A 648 -18.79 23.61 38.94
C ALA A 648 -18.79 24.95 38.17
N GLY A 649 -18.78 24.89 36.84
CA GLY A 649 -18.79 26.07 35.95
C GLY A 649 -17.45 26.83 35.86
N THR A 650 -16.41 26.41 36.57
CA THR A 650 -15.07 27.02 36.47
C THR A 650 -14.22 26.27 35.47
N VAL A 651 -13.61 26.96 34.49
CA VAL A 651 -12.70 26.34 33.51
C VAL A 651 -11.33 26.09 34.15
N LEU A 652 -10.91 24.82 34.17
CA LEU A 652 -9.68 24.34 34.80
C LEU A 652 -8.64 23.83 33.80
N GLY A 653 -9.05 23.50 32.59
CA GLY A 653 -8.16 23.11 31.50
C GLY A 653 -8.70 23.59 30.16
N LEU A 654 -7.78 23.90 29.24
CA LEU A 654 -8.09 24.22 27.84
C LEU A 654 -7.08 23.54 26.92
N LEU A 655 -7.60 22.83 25.93
CA LEU A 655 -6.85 22.23 24.83
C LEU A 655 -7.43 22.70 23.49
N ILE A 656 -6.64 23.45 22.72
CA ILE A 656 -7.00 23.95 21.40
C ILE A 656 -6.36 23.06 20.33
N LEU A 657 -7.19 22.52 19.44
CA LEU A 657 -6.81 21.61 18.37
C LEU A 657 -6.94 22.29 17.00
N ASP A 658 -5.95 22.10 16.13
CA ASP A 658 -6.06 22.33 14.69
C ASP A 658 -6.21 20.98 14.00
N ILE A 659 -7.42 20.72 13.52
CA ILE A 659 -7.81 19.45 12.91
C ILE A 659 -7.41 19.40 11.42
N GLY A 660 -6.96 20.52 10.84
CA GLY A 660 -6.68 20.62 9.40
C GLY A 660 -7.96 20.59 8.56
N VAL A 661 -8.01 21.40 7.50
CA VAL A 661 -9.10 21.35 6.52
C VAL A 661 -8.56 20.69 5.27
N GLN A 662 -8.73 19.37 5.17
CA GLN A 662 -8.71 18.72 3.86
C GLN A 662 -10.11 18.21 3.57
N PRO A 663 -10.87 18.86 2.67
CA PRO A 663 -12.25 18.50 2.34
C PRO A 663 -12.44 17.09 1.75
N GLN A 664 -11.36 16.34 1.53
CA GLN A 664 -11.38 15.04 0.83
C GLN A 664 -10.48 13.96 1.45
N CYS A 665 -9.82 14.22 2.58
CA CYS A 665 -8.99 13.23 3.26
C CYS A 665 -9.47 13.05 4.70
N PHE A 666 -9.58 11.79 5.13
CA PHE A 666 -9.80 11.44 6.53
C PHE A 666 -8.80 12.23 7.39
N VAL A 667 -9.31 12.94 8.41
CA VAL A 667 -8.50 13.70 9.35
C VAL A 667 -7.59 12.72 10.10
N THR A 668 -6.36 12.55 9.66
CA THR A 668 -5.45 11.58 10.28
C THR A 668 -4.54 12.22 11.32
N ASP A 669 -4.17 13.49 11.16
CA ASP A 669 -3.22 14.18 12.03
C ASP A 669 -3.83 15.49 12.57
N VAL A 670 -3.83 15.67 13.89
CA VAL A 670 -4.30 16.88 14.57
C VAL A 670 -3.15 17.54 15.32
N VAL A 671 -3.09 18.88 15.34
CA VAL A 671 -2.07 19.64 16.07
C VAL A 671 -2.68 20.28 17.31
N ALA A 672 -2.17 19.93 18.49
CA ALA A 672 -2.45 20.66 19.73
C ALA A 672 -1.73 22.01 19.69
N ARG A 673 -2.48 23.09 19.41
CA ARG A 673 -1.95 24.46 19.30
C ARG A 673 -1.63 25.05 20.66
N GLN A 674 -2.59 24.96 21.58
CA GLN A 674 -2.47 25.47 22.95
C GLN A 674 -2.92 24.39 23.92
N PHE A 675 -2.18 24.22 25.02
CA PHE A 675 -2.56 23.30 26.07
C PHE A 675 -2.21 23.88 27.44
N VAL A 676 -3.23 24.18 28.23
CA VAL A 676 -3.09 24.74 29.58
C VAL A 676 -3.95 23.98 30.58
N VAL A 677 -3.41 23.83 31.79
CA VAL A 677 -4.11 23.30 32.96
C VAL A 677 -3.82 24.26 34.12
N SER A 678 -4.87 24.65 34.84
CA SER A 678 -4.76 25.49 36.05
C SER A 678 -3.71 24.92 37.00
N SER A 679 -2.86 25.78 37.57
CA SER A 679 -1.76 25.38 38.46
C SER A 679 -2.25 24.50 39.63
N GLU A 680 -3.44 24.79 40.15
CA GLU A 680 -4.13 24.04 41.21
C GLU A 680 -4.48 22.59 40.82
N TYR A 681 -4.53 22.27 39.52
CA TYR A 681 -4.90 20.96 38.98
C TYR A 681 -3.76 20.31 38.16
N GLN A 682 -2.60 20.96 38.10
CA GLN A 682 -1.42 20.37 37.48
C GLN A 682 -0.95 19.16 38.31
N ARG A 683 -0.37 18.17 37.61
CA ARG A 683 0.13 16.90 38.18
C ARG A 683 -0.94 15.98 38.80
N GLN A 684 -2.22 16.31 38.66
CA GLN A 684 -3.33 15.48 39.16
C GLN A 684 -4.03 14.69 38.04
N GLY A 685 -3.35 14.48 36.90
CA GLY A 685 -3.88 13.67 35.80
C GLY A 685 -4.81 14.41 34.82
N LEU A 686 -5.34 15.60 35.16
CA LEU A 686 -6.28 16.33 34.30
C LEU A 686 -5.78 16.53 32.86
N GLY A 687 -4.50 16.85 32.66
CA GLY A 687 -3.94 16.98 31.31
C GLY A 687 -3.92 15.65 30.54
N MET A 688 -3.69 14.53 31.20
CA MET A 688 -3.74 13.21 30.56
C MET A 688 -5.17 12.87 30.16
N GLU A 689 -6.13 13.13 31.05
CA GLU A 689 -7.56 12.90 30.81
C GLU A 689 -8.07 13.75 29.63
N MET A 690 -7.72 15.03 29.56
CA MET A 690 -8.06 15.88 28.40
C MET A 690 -7.54 15.28 27.09
N CYS A 691 -6.30 14.77 27.07
CA CYS A 691 -5.77 14.09 25.88
C CYS A 691 -6.56 12.83 25.54
N ILE A 692 -7.00 12.03 26.52
CA ILE A 692 -7.83 10.84 26.31
C ILE A 692 -9.20 11.23 25.75
N ARG A 693 -9.84 12.28 26.28
CA ARG A 693 -11.15 12.75 25.80
C ARG A 693 -11.12 13.25 24.36
N VAL A 694 -10.01 13.84 23.91
CA VAL A 694 -9.84 14.14 22.48
C VAL A 694 -9.94 12.87 21.63
N LEU A 695 -9.43 11.74 22.09
CA LEU A 695 -9.49 10.47 21.34
C LEU A 695 -10.92 9.91 21.28
N GLU A 696 -11.69 10.08 22.35
CA GLU A 696 -13.07 9.63 22.42
C GLU A 696 -14.01 10.49 21.58
N LEU A 697 -13.81 11.82 21.62
CA LEU A 697 -14.66 12.79 20.95
C LEU A 697 -14.38 12.90 19.45
N PHE A 698 -13.17 12.55 19.02
CA PHE A 698 -12.75 12.65 17.63
C PHE A 698 -12.18 11.32 17.12
N ALA A 699 -13.07 10.34 16.91
CA ALA A 699 -12.73 8.96 16.55
C ALA A 699 -11.88 8.81 15.26
N ASP A 700 -11.92 9.80 14.37
CA ASP A 700 -11.16 9.78 13.12
C ASP A 700 -9.67 10.15 13.30
N ILE A 701 -9.29 10.78 14.42
CA ILE A 701 -7.92 11.22 14.66
C ILE A 701 -6.99 10.01 14.86
N ARG A 702 -6.00 9.86 13.99
CA ARG A 702 -4.97 8.80 14.09
C ARG A 702 -3.69 9.24 14.77
N ARG A 703 -3.41 10.54 14.83
CA ARG A 703 -2.19 11.08 15.43
C ARG A 703 -2.44 12.47 15.98
N ILE A 704 -1.91 12.74 17.17
CA ILE A 704 -1.82 14.10 17.71
C ILE A 704 -0.36 14.54 17.67
N LYS A 705 -0.13 15.74 17.14
CA LYS A 705 1.13 16.47 17.17
C LYS A 705 1.03 17.57 18.21
N ALA A 706 2.08 17.79 18.98
CA ALA A 706 2.17 18.90 19.93
C ALA A 706 3.52 19.59 19.76
N CYS A 707 3.55 20.90 19.92
CA CYS A 707 4.78 21.69 19.87
C CYS A 707 5.00 22.35 21.22
N THR A 708 6.23 22.32 21.72
CA THR A 708 6.58 23.04 22.95
C THR A 708 7.96 23.66 22.84
N ARG A 709 8.25 24.68 23.64
CA ARG A 709 9.57 25.33 23.63
C ARG A 709 10.66 24.34 24.08
N SER A 710 11.84 24.42 23.46
CA SER A 710 13.00 23.59 23.81
C SER A 710 13.48 23.82 25.24
N LYS A 711 13.25 25.02 25.79
CA LYS A 711 13.50 25.35 27.21
C LYS A 711 12.37 24.91 28.17
N ASN A 712 11.18 24.57 27.67
CA ASN A 712 10.05 24.14 28.51
C ASN A 712 10.15 22.63 28.81
N LEU A 713 11.07 22.28 29.71
CA LEU A 713 11.31 20.88 30.11
C LEU A 713 10.09 20.24 30.80
N THR A 714 9.22 21.04 31.43
CA THR A 714 8.00 20.55 32.09
C THR A 714 7.03 19.96 31.08
N SER A 715 6.70 20.71 30.02
CA SER A 715 5.82 20.22 28.96
C SER A 715 6.44 19.06 28.19
N GLN A 716 7.75 19.10 27.91
CA GLN A 716 8.43 17.97 27.25
C GLN A 716 8.36 16.68 28.08
N ARG A 717 8.61 16.75 29.40
CA ARG A 717 8.49 15.60 30.29
C ARG A 717 7.05 15.08 30.36
N PHE A 718 6.08 15.99 30.42
CA PHE A 718 4.67 15.63 30.38
C PHE A 718 4.31 14.89 29.09
N LEU A 719 4.64 15.45 27.92
CA LEU A 719 4.38 14.84 26.61
C LEU A 719 5.04 13.45 26.50
N LYS A 720 6.31 13.32 26.88
CA LYS A 720 7.01 12.02 26.91
C LYS A 720 6.34 11.03 27.87
N LYS A 721 5.89 11.49 29.05
CA LYS A 721 5.19 10.65 30.04
C LYS A 721 3.86 10.13 29.50
N ILE A 722 3.13 10.94 28.74
CA ILE A 722 1.89 10.52 28.08
C ILE A 722 2.17 9.93 26.69
N GLY A 723 3.33 9.32 26.46
CA GLY A 723 3.60 8.50 25.28
C GLY A 723 3.86 9.24 23.96
N PHE A 724 4.00 10.58 23.98
CA PHE A 724 4.45 11.29 22.79
C PHE A 724 5.95 11.06 22.55
N ARG A 725 6.30 10.90 21.29
CA ARG A 725 7.66 10.76 20.79
C ARG A 725 8.12 12.07 20.17
N GLU A 726 9.37 12.43 20.42
CA GLU A 726 9.98 13.60 19.82
C GLU A 726 10.11 13.39 18.30
N MET A 727 9.68 14.36 17.51
CA MET A 727 9.77 14.33 16.05
C MET A 727 11.02 15.09 15.59
N ALA A 728 11.71 14.53 14.59
CA ALA A 728 12.81 15.22 13.92
C ALA A 728 12.32 16.40 13.04
N MET A 729 11.05 16.40 12.64
CA MET A 729 10.47 17.42 11.78
C MET A 729 10.06 18.66 12.58
N LYS A 730 10.31 19.83 11.99
CA LYS A 730 9.79 21.12 12.44
C LYS A 730 8.60 21.54 11.58
N SER A 731 7.54 22.06 12.19
CA SER A 731 6.41 22.66 11.47
C SER A 731 6.82 24.00 10.88
N GLN A 732 6.28 24.38 9.71
CA GLN A 732 6.47 25.72 9.14
C GLN A 732 6.09 26.86 10.11
N GLU A 733 5.07 26.66 10.96
CA GLU A 733 4.67 27.66 11.98
C GLU A 733 5.65 27.72 13.16
N TYR A 734 6.48 26.69 13.36
CA TYR A 734 7.33 26.51 14.53
C TYR A 734 8.79 26.16 14.16
N ASP A 735 9.27 26.61 12.99
CA ASP A 735 10.59 26.24 12.43
C ASP A 735 11.81 26.91 13.12
N SER A 736 11.64 27.27 14.39
CA SER A 736 12.70 27.87 15.18
C SER A 736 13.42 26.81 16.03
N PRO A 737 14.75 26.89 16.24
CA PRO A 737 15.46 26.06 17.21
C PRO A 737 14.92 26.16 18.64
N HIS A 738 14.03 27.13 18.90
CA HIS A 738 13.37 27.31 20.19
C HIS A 738 12.20 26.35 20.42
N TYR A 739 11.84 25.48 19.48
CA TYR A 739 10.73 24.54 19.63
C TYR A 739 11.15 23.09 19.38
N VAL A 740 10.46 22.18 20.07
CA VAL A 740 10.56 20.73 19.94
C VAL A 740 9.17 20.20 19.62
N MET A 741 9.08 19.42 18.56
CA MET A 741 7.85 18.81 18.11
C MET A 741 7.72 17.40 18.67
N PHE A 742 6.50 17.04 19.02
CA PHE A 742 6.13 15.75 19.57
C PHE A 742 4.97 15.17 18.77
N SER A 743 4.93 13.86 18.58
CA SER A 743 3.75 13.17 18.07
C SER A 743 3.44 11.92 18.88
N ARG A 744 2.16 11.59 18.95
CA ARG A 744 1.67 10.31 19.44
C ARG A 744 0.74 9.74 18.40
N ASP A 745 1.09 8.56 17.89
CA ASP A 745 0.17 7.74 17.12
C ASP A 745 -0.90 7.19 18.07
N LEU A 746 -2.14 7.26 17.61
CA LEU A 746 -3.32 6.89 18.36
C LEU A 746 -3.83 5.59 17.75
N THR A 747 -3.34 4.49 18.28
CA THR A 747 -3.90 3.17 17.97
C THR A 747 -4.97 2.85 19.01
N ALA A 748 -6.00 2.08 18.64
CA ALA A 748 -7.03 1.63 19.59
C ALA A 748 -6.44 0.88 20.81
N ALA A 749 -5.26 0.26 20.64
CA ALA A 749 -4.49 -0.35 21.73
C ALA A 749 -3.92 0.70 22.71
N SER A 750 -3.36 1.80 22.20
CA SER A 750 -2.75 2.86 23.03
C SER A 750 -3.74 3.64 23.91
N VAL A 751 -5.04 3.59 23.59
CA VAL A 751 -6.13 4.17 24.41
C VAL A 751 -6.47 3.27 25.60
N ARG A 752 -6.37 1.93 25.43
CA ARG A 752 -6.63 0.95 26.49
C ARG A 752 -5.47 0.82 27.48
N GLU A 753 -4.23 1.02 27.04
CA GLU A 753 -3.04 0.97 27.92
C GLU A 753 -2.86 2.23 28.78
N GLY A 754 -3.56 3.34 28.44
CA GLY A 754 -3.47 4.61 29.17
C GLY A 754 -4.56 4.83 30.23
N ARG A 755 -5.62 4.02 30.21
CA ARG A 755 -6.63 3.90 31.29
C ARG A 755 -6.14 2.85 32.28
#